data_AF-A0A942DFS2-F1
#
_entry.id   AF-A0A942DFS2-F1
#
_cell.length_a   1.000
_cell.length_b   1.000
_cell.length_c   1.000
_cell.angle_alpha   90.00
_cell.angle_beta   90.00
_cell.angle_gamma   90.00
#
_symmetry.space_group_name_H-M   'P 1'
#
loop_
_entity.id
_entity.type
_entity.pdbx_description
1 polymer ?
#
loop_
_entity_poly.entity_id
_entity_poly.type
_entity_poly.pdbx_seq_one_letter_code
_entity_poly.pdbx_strand_id
1 'polypeptide(L)'
;MEVEKMNPQAELSAVAPSIRAVPMSADTLMRSRDWWTGLKPEPGSCPGVDAEGKIHSLPIPNLADCTRASVQEYFDNSWTLTEVLLSGLASPDVFYRVPYHGLRHPLVFYYVHQAVLYVNKLRLAGLIPSAVNAEFESLFETGVDEMSWDDMSKNTMQWPELTELHNYRKQVYRLITKIIAEHEGLNEGHAPIRPLDPLWTLFMGFEHERIHLETSSVLIRELPIECVRRPEAWPNLHLDVSDSDSVFPPIEGRDYPTNKMISVDAGTVDIGKPVDAPFFGWDNEYGHRLAKVGAFRASQNLISNGEFYKFVASGSYLEQRFWSTQGWKWRSFRNTKFPTFWKLEGPSGLHHYKLRTCFELVPMQWSWPAVVNFYEAEAYCKWKSETDKYATAESNKDDSTKQYRLITEAEHHRLRTLNKSEPAQFNLNLASGAERPVGLDVGTSNDEHPGDLFGNVWQWCEDEFNPLDGFTVNKFYDDFSVPCFDGEHQMILGGSFISTGDEATTWARFHFRPHFFQHAGFRIVTSTGNGGVVKINASESKDNPYERESILNEYLTLHFAPAEIQMPFTFISRDLTEFPQRCAELVMKWTDKLGINPERALDIGCAVGGSSFKLAEKYSAVTALDLSQSFIDAAKRLQADGSIRFKCRTEGEQTIELEAAIDKSSAQRIDFRRADACALPPELVDFDAVLLANLICRLPSPMSCLSRLSGPRGIVRRGGLVVMTTPFTWMESFTPKELWFGGQKEAALTSEESLIERMSPEFELLEKFDMPLLIREHQRKYQLITALASVWRRR
;
A
#
# COMPACT_ATOMS: atom_id res chain seq x y z
N MET A 1 -12.00 59.95 -28.83
CA MET A 1 -11.43 59.13 -29.92
C MET A 1 -10.85 57.92 -29.23
N GLU A 2 -11.71 56.97 -28.90
CA GLU A 2 -11.40 55.70 -28.23
C GLU A 2 -12.07 54.60 -29.03
N VAL A 3 -11.33 53.53 -29.26
CA VAL A 3 -11.68 52.40 -30.12
C VAL A 3 -12.02 51.22 -29.21
N GLU A 4 -13.28 50.79 -29.25
CA GLU A 4 -13.77 49.54 -28.67
C GLU A 4 -13.22 48.33 -29.45
N LYS A 5 -12.73 47.33 -28.72
CA LYS A 5 -12.33 46.02 -29.26
C LYS A 5 -13.41 44.97 -29.00
N MET A 6 -13.81 44.29 -30.07
CA MET A 6 -14.64 43.09 -30.08
C MET A 6 -13.95 41.91 -29.38
N ASN A 7 -14.74 41.15 -28.62
CA ASN A 7 -14.39 39.88 -27.99
C ASN A 7 -15.12 38.73 -28.71
N PRO A 8 -14.43 37.69 -29.23
CA PRO A 8 -15.08 36.51 -29.79
C PRO A 8 -15.01 35.34 -28.79
N GLN A 9 -16.13 35.06 -28.13
CA GLN A 9 -16.38 33.80 -27.44
C GLN A 9 -17.79 33.33 -27.81
N ALA A 10 -17.87 32.47 -28.82
CA ALA A 10 -19.03 31.63 -29.09
C ALA A 10 -18.54 30.45 -29.94
N GLU A 11 -18.49 29.27 -29.33
CA GLU A 11 -18.95 27.98 -29.87
C GLU A 11 -18.33 26.84 -29.05
N LEU A 12 -19.15 26.22 -28.21
CA LEU A 12 -19.24 24.77 -27.96
C LEU A 12 -20.25 24.56 -26.82
N SER A 13 -21.50 24.29 -27.21
CA SER A 13 -22.56 23.82 -26.31
C SER A 13 -23.30 22.65 -26.96
N ALA A 14 -23.26 21.48 -26.33
CA ALA A 14 -24.21 20.35 -26.43
C ALA A 14 -23.57 19.14 -25.71
N VAL A 15 -24.12 18.43 -24.72
CA VAL A 15 -25.41 18.42 -24.00
C VAL A 15 -25.13 17.79 -22.62
N ALA A 16 -25.53 18.44 -21.52
CA ALA A 16 -25.91 17.78 -20.27
C ALA A 16 -26.85 18.73 -19.51
N PRO A 17 -28.04 18.31 -19.03
CA PRO A 17 -28.95 19.20 -18.34
C PRO A 17 -28.41 19.52 -16.95
N SER A 18 -28.10 20.79 -16.69
CA SER A 18 -27.84 21.27 -15.33
C SER A 18 -29.16 21.49 -14.61
N ILE A 19 -29.51 20.57 -13.72
CA ILE A 19 -30.43 20.89 -12.63
C ILE A 19 -29.60 21.71 -11.64
N ARG A 20 -29.72 23.04 -11.69
CA ARG A 20 -29.20 23.93 -10.63
C ARG A 20 -30.05 23.71 -9.37
N ALA A 21 -29.67 22.73 -8.56
CA ALA A 21 -30.05 22.69 -7.17
C ALA A 21 -29.33 23.81 -6.42
N VAL A 22 -30.05 24.51 -5.54
CA VAL A 22 -29.47 25.47 -4.60
C VAL A 22 -28.40 24.73 -3.78
N PRO A 23 -27.16 25.25 -3.65
CA PRO A 23 -26.13 24.55 -2.90
C PRO A 23 -26.55 24.38 -1.44
N MET A 24 -26.80 23.13 -1.05
CA MET A 24 -27.03 22.76 0.34
C MET A 24 -25.70 22.80 1.09
N SER A 25 -25.72 23.25 2.35
CA SER A 25 -24.55 23.16 3.22
C SER A 25 -24.21 21.69 3.51
N ALA A 26 -22.92 21.38 3.71
CA ALA A 26 -22.47 20.01 3.98
C ALA A 26 -23.16 19.38 5.22
N ASP A 27 -23.43 20.18 6.27
CA ASP A 27 -24.13 19.71 7.47
C ASP A 27 -25.60 19.38 7.18
N THR A 28 -26.23 20.11 6.25
CA THR A 28 -27.59 19.79 5.79
C THR A 28 -27.58 18.53 4.92
N LEU A 29 -26.57 18.35 4.05
CA LEU A 29 -26.45 17.20 3.16
C LEU A 29 -26.31 15.87 3.92
N MET A 30 -25.40 15.79 4.89
CA MET A 30 -25.19 14.57 5.68
C MET A 30 -26.41 14.14 6.51
N ARG A 31 -27.30 15.09 6.81
CA ARG A 31 -28.48 14.88 7.66
C ARG A 31 -29.78 14.85 6.86
N SER A 32 -29.74 15.00 5.54
CA SER A 32 -30.93 15.03 4.68
C SER A 32 -31.14 13.70 3.96
N ARG A 33 -32.30 13.59 3.31
CA ARG A 33 -32.62 12.50 2.38
C ARG A 33 -31.70 12.47 1.15
N ASP A 34 -30.88 13.51 0.94
CA ASP A 34 -30.05 13.69 -0.26
C ASP A 34 -28.64 13.10 -0.12
N TRP A 35 -28.31 12.49 1.03
CA TRP A 35 -27.03 11.80 1.30
C TRP A 35 -26.75 10.63 0.34
N TRP A 36 -27.78 9.98 -0.18
CA TRP A 36 -27.61 8.84 -1.07
C TRP A 36 -27.33 9.34 -2.48
N THR A 37 -26.15 9.01 -3.02
CA THR A 37 -25.82 9.33 -4.42
C THR A 37 -26.30 8.24 -5.38
N GLY A 38 -26.48 7.01 -4.86
CA GLY A 38 -27.16 5.89 -5.51
C GLY A 38 -28.53 5.61 -4.90
N LEU A 39 -28.84 4.33 -4.65
CA LEU A 39 -30.08 3.92 -3.99
C LEU A 39 -30.02 4.13 -2.48
N LYS A 40 -31.13 4.60 -1.91
CA LYS A 40 -31.34 4.65 -0.47
C LYS A 40 -31.59 3.22 0.06
N PRO A 41 -31.02 2.82 1.21
CA PRO A 41 -31.19 1.48 1.77
C PRO A 41 -32.61 1.26 2.32
N GLU A 42 -33.56 1.00 1.45
CA GLU A 42 -34.96 0.73 1.79
C GLU A 42 -35.36 -0.69 1.34
N PRO A 43 -36.10 -1.45 2.18
CA PRO A 43 -36.56 -2.79 1.84
C PRO A 43 -37.37 -2.82 0.53
N GLY A 44 -37.05 -3.75 -0.35
CA GLY A 44 -37.76 -3.96 -1.63
C GLY A 44 -37.41 -2.98 -2.75
N SER A 45 -36.65 -1.92 -2.48
CA SER A 45 -36.16 -0.98 -3.50
C SER A 45 -34.65 -0.99 -3.68
N CYS A 46 -33.88 -1.26 -2.61
CA CYS A 46 -32.43 -1.38 -2.65
C CYS A 46 -32.00 -2.86 -2.51
N PRO A 47 -31.20 -3.39 -3.45
CA PRO A 47 -30.71 -4.76 -3.40
C PRO A 47 -29.85 -5.03 -2.17
N GLY A 48 -30.10 -6.17 -1.50
CA GLY A 48 -29.40 -6.59 -0.30
C GLY A 48 -29.91 -5.99 1.01
N VAL A 49 -31.00 -5.20 0.99
CA VAL A 49 -31.68 -4.75 2.21
C VAL A 49 -32.77 -5.75 2.60
N ASP A 50 -32.69 -6.30 3.82
CA ASP A 50 -33.65 -7.26 4.36
C ASP A 50 -34.99 -6.61 4.78
N ALA A 51 -35.94 -7.43 5.25
CA ALA A 51 -37.26 -6.96 5.67
C ALA A 51 -37.20 -6.04 6.91
N GLU A 52 -36.15 -6.19 7.72
CA GLU A 52 -35.84 -5.40 8.91
C GLU A 52 -35.09 -4.09 8.58
N GLY A 53 -34.77 -3.85 7.29
CA GLY A 53 -34.08 -2.66 6.82
C GLY A 53 -32.57 -2.71 6.98
N LYS A 54 -31.97 -3.89 7.19
CA LYS A 54 -30.52 -4.08 7.33
C LYS A 54 -29.89 -4.43 5.99
N ILE A 55 -28.77 -3.78 5.67
CA ILE A 55 -28.05 -4.03 4.42
C ILE A 55 -27.02 -5.14 4.59
N HIS A 56 -27.02 -6.09 3.66
CA HIS A 56 -26.07 -7.19 3.55
C HIS A 56 -25.45 -7.21 2.17
N SER A 57 -24.30 -7.87 2.03
CA SER A 57 -23.70 -8.03 0.71
C SER A 57 -24.42 -9.07 -0.13
N LEU A 58 -24.63 -8.75 -1.40
CA LEU A 58 -25.04 -9.74 -2.38
C LEU A 58 -23.89 -10.70 -2.74
N PRO A 59 -24.19 -11.92 -3.21
CA PRO A 59 -23.21 -12.82 -3.79
C PRO A 59 -22.51 -12.21 -5.00
N ILE A 60 -21.24 -12.59 -5.20
CA ILE A 60 -20.47 -12.19 -6.37
C ILE A 60 -21.14 -12.67 -7.68
N PRO A 61 -21.26 -11.81 -8.72
CA PRO A 61 -21.85 -12.22 -9.98
C PRO A 61 -21.04 -13.32 -10.69
N ASN A 62 -21.73 -14.30 -11.26
CA ASN A 62 -21.13 -15.28 -12.16
C ASN A 62 -20.87 -14.63 -13.52
N LEU A 63 -19.62 -14.28 -13.81
CA LEU A 63 -19.18 -13.59 -15.02
C LEU A 63 -19.27 -14.44 -16.30
N ALA A 64 -19.58 -15.74 -16.18
CA ALA A 64 -19.85 -16.59 -17.34
C ALA A 64 -21.27 -16.41 -17.90
N ASP A 65 -22.24 -16.04 -17.06
CA ASP A 65 -23.66 -15.96 -17.42
C ASP A 65 -24.46 -14.86 -16.70
N CYS A 66 -23.78 -13.85 -16.13
CA CYS A 66 -24.43 -12.77 -15.38
C CYS A 66 -25.46 -12.03 -16.24
N THR A 67 -26.59 -11.69 -15.63
CA THR A 67 -27.58 -10.84 -16.29
C THR A 67 -27.28 -9.37 -16.04
N ARG A 68 -27.71 -8.50 -16.95
CA ARG A 68 -27.69 -7.05 -16.75
C ARG A 68 -28.30 -6.62 -15.41
N ALA A 69 -29.41 -7.27 -15.03
CA ALA A 69 -30.07 -7.03 -13.74
C ALA A 69 -29.18 -7.40 -12.56
N SER A 70 -28.58 -8.60 -12.55
CA SER A 70 -27.68 -9.01 -11.46
C SER A 70 -26.43 -8.13 -11.36
N VAL A 71 -25.91 -7.62 -12.48
CA VAL A 71 -24.78 -6.68 -12.48
C VAL A 71 -25.19 -5.33 -11.89
N GLN A 72 -26.36 -4.81 -12.27
CA GLN A 72 -26.90 -3.58 -11.72
C GLN A 72 -27.16 -3.71 -10.21
N GLU A 73 -27.79 -4.81 -9.78
CA GLU A 73 -28.07 -5.06 -8.37
C GLU A 73 -26.79 -5.16 -7.54
N TYR A 74 -25.76 -5.81 -8.06
CA TYR A 74 -24.47 -5.91 -7.40
C TYR A 74 -23.76 -4.55 -7.29
N PHE A 75 -23.82 -3.73 -8.34
CA PHE A 75 -23.29 -2.36 -8.30
C PHE A 75 -24.03 -1.51 -7.27
N ASP A 76 -25.36 -1.51 -7.30
CA ASP A 76 -26.19 -0.74 -6.37
C ASP A 76 -25.92 -1.17 -4.92
N ASN A 77 -25.82 -2.48 -4.67
CA ASN A 77 -25.47 -3.00 -3.35
C ASN A 77 -24.07 -2.55 -2.91
N SER A 78 -23.04 -2.67 -3.78
CA SER A 78 -21.66 -2.27 -3.47
C SER A 78 -21.59 -0.78 -3.09
N TRP A 79 -22.27 0.07 -3.87
CA TRP A 79 -22.33 1.51 -3.64
C TRP A 79 -23.06 1.87 -2.35
N THR A 80 -24.24 1.27 -2.12
CA THR A 80 -25.04 1.56 -0.92
C THR A 80 -24.37 1.04 0.36
N LEU A 81 -23.67 -0.10 0.33
CA LEU A 81 -22.88 -0.60 1.48
C LEU A 81 -21.90 0.46 1.99
N THR A 82 -21.13 1.05 1.08
CA THR A 82 -20.18 2.12 1.41
C THR A 82 -20.89 3.37 1.93
N GLU A 83 -21.97 3.80 1.28
CA GLU A 83 -22.72 4.98 1.73
C GLU A 83 -23.37 4.78 3.10
N VAL A 84 -23.81 3.56 3.42
CA VAL A 84 -24.33 3.22 4.75
C VAL A 84 -23.22 3.33 5.77
N LEU A 85 -22.05 2.73 5.53
CA LEU A 85 -20.90 2.83 6.44
C LEU A 85 -20.53 4.30 6.73
N LEU A 86 -20.37 5.10 5.67
CA LEU A 86 -19.96 6.51 5.80
C LEU A 86 -21.08 7.43 6.31
N SER A 87 -22.35 7.03 6.21
CA SER A 87 -23.46 7.74 6.85
C SER A 87 -23.36 7.74 8.38
N GLY A 88 -22.55 6.84 8.95
CA GLY A 88 -22.30 6.78 10.38
C GLY A 88 -21.39 7.87 10.93
N LEU A 89 -20.81 8.74 10.09
CA LEU A 89 -20.01 9.87 10.55
C LEU A 89 -20.89 10.99 11.13
N ALA A 90 -20.50 11.55 12.28
CA ALA A 90 -21.36 12.45 13.04
C ALA A 90 -21.49 13.87 12.45
N SER A 91 -20.50 14.33 11.67
CA SER A 91 -20.49 15.64 11.01
C SER A 91 -19.53 15.68 9.82
N PRO A 92 -19.65 16.68 8.92
CA PRO A 92 -18.77 16.81 7.74
C PRO A 92 -17.29 16.90 8.10
N ASP A 93 -16.93 17.59 9.19
CA ASP A 93 -15.54 17.76 9.63
C ASP A 93 -14.84 16.42 9.90
N VAL A 94 -15.60 15.37 10.25
CA VAL A 94 -15.06 14.03 10.50
C VAL A 94 -14.49 13.41 9.23
N PHE A 95 -15.04 13.72 8.04
CA PHE A 95 -14.48 13.26 6.77
C PHE A 95 -13.05 13.74 6.54
N TYR A 96 -12.72 14.95 7.02
CA TYR A 96 -11.43 15.59 6.81
C TYR A 96 -10.43 15.33 7.93
N ARG A 97 -10.86 14.63 8.99
CA ARG A 97 -10.01 14.34 10.13
C ARG A 97 -8.93 13.33 9.74
N VAL A 98 -7.67 13.75 9.91
CA VAL A 98 -6.51 12.88 9.70
C VAL A 98 -6.49 11.78 10.77
N PRO A 99 -6.28 10.51 10.41
CA PRO A 99 -6.10 9.42 11.38
C PRO A 99 -4.97 9.72 12.36
N TYR A 100 -5.15 9.39 13.64
CA TYR A 100 -4.22 9.77 14.71
C TYR A 100 -2.79 9.23 14.50
N HIS A 101 -2.66 8.13 13.77
CA HIS A 101 -1.38 7.49 13.51
C HIS A 101 -0.61 8.13 12.33
N GLY A 102 -1.27 8.95 11.50
CA GLY A 102 -0.67 9.70 10.38
C GLY A 102 -0.37 8.88 9.12
N LEU A 103 -0.67 7.58 9.12
CA LEU A 103 -0.30 6.59 8.09
C LEU A 103 -1.45 6.25 7.13
N ARG A 104 -2.49 7.09 7.04
CA ARG A 104 -3.58 6.94 6.06
C ARG A 104 -4.15 8.32 5.78
N HIS A 105 -4.75 8.46 4.60
CA HIS A 105 -5.54 9.64 4.28
C HIS A 105 -6.81 9.75 5.14
N PRO A 106 -7.40 10.95 5.27
CA PRO A 106 -8.70 11.14 5.91
C PRO A 106 -9.85 10.47 5.12
N LEU A 107 -11.00 10.24 5.77
CA LEU A 107 -12.15 9.52 5.20
C LEU A 107 -12.75 10.17 3.93
N VAL A 108 -12.53 11.47 3.70
CA VAL A 108 -12.89 12.14 2.44
C VAL A 108 -12.19 11.52 1.23
N PHE A 109 -10.96 11.03 1.39
CA PHE A 109 -10.26 10.30 0.34
C PHE A 109 -11.05 9.05 -0.04
N TYR A 110 -11.34 8.20 0.94
CA TYR A 110 -12.04 6.94 0.71
C TYR A 110 -13.47 7.12 0.21
N TYR A 111 -14.13 8.22 0.57
CA TYR A 111 -15.43 8.57 0.02
C TYR A 111 -15.38 8.82 -1.49
N VAL A 112 -14.28 9.30 -2.07
CA VAL A 112 -14.24 9.73 -3.48
C VAL A 112 -13.35 8.85 -4.34
N HIS A 113 -12.28 8.32 -3.78
CA HIS A 113 -11.29 7.47 -4.44
C HIS A 113 -11.92 6.30 -5.18
N GLN A 114 -12.93 5.66 -4.61
CA GLN A 114 -13.64 4.54 -5.24
C GLN A 114 -14.30 5.00 -6.56
N ALA A 115 -15.02 6.12 -6.54
CA ALA A 115 -15.66 6.71 -7.71
C ALA A 115 -14.64 7.11 -8.78
N VAL A 116 -13.50 7.67 -8.36
CA VAL A 116 -12.36 7.99 -9.23
C VAL A 116 -11.78 6.74 -9.89
N LEU A 117 -11.63 5.65 -9.13
CA LEU A 117 -11.08 4.41 -9.65
C LEU A 117 -11.97 3.85 -10.78
N TYR A 118 -13.30 3.84 -10.63
CA TYR A 118 -14.18 3.47 -11.74
C TYR A 118 -13.88 4.29 -12.99
N VAL A 119 -13.88 5.63 -12.88
CA VAL A 119 -13.66 6.50 -14.04
C VAL A 119 -12.29 6.25 -14.68
N ASN A 120 -11.23 6.14 -13.90
CA ASN A 120 -9.87 5.95 -14.42
C ASN A 120 -9.71 4.58 -15.10
N LYS A 121 -10.22 3.50 -14.50
CA LYS A 121 -10.12 2.15 -15.07
C LYS A 121 -11.03 1.97 -16.29
N LEU A 122 -12.24 2.53 -16.27
CA LEU A 122 -13.14 2.54 -17.44
C LEU A 122 -12.54 3.34 -18.61
N ARG A 123 -11.82 4.44 -18.35
CA ARG A 123 -11.07 5.19 -19.38
C ARG A 123 -9.94 4.37 -19.95
N LEU A 124 -9.14 3.73 -19.10
CA LEU A 124 -8.02 2.88 -19.51
C LEU A 124 -8.50 1.69 -20.36
N ALA A 125 -9.67 1.13 -20.04
CA ALA A 125 -10.33 0.08 -20.81
C ALA A 125 -10.99 0.57 -22.11
N GLY A 126 -11.09 1.88 -22.32
CA GLY A 126 -11.78 2.46 -23.49
C GLY A 126 -13.31 2.40 -23.42
N LEU A 127 -13.88 2.12 -22.24
CA LEU A 127 -15.34 2.08 -22.04
C LEU A 127 -15.97 3.47 -21.96
N ILE A 128 -15.17 4.48 -21.61
CA ILE A 128 -15.58 5.89 -21.66
C ILE A 128 -14.48 6.74 -22.31
N PRO A 129 -14.85 7.79 -23.06
CA PRO A 129 -13.89 8.56 -23.86
C PRO A 129 -13.13 9.63 -23.05
N SER A 130 -13.66 10.05 -21.90
CA SER A 130 -13.14 11.18 -21.14
C SER A 130 -13.36 11.05 -19.64
N ALA A 131 -12.59 11.83 -18.89
CA ALA A 131 -12.78 12.13 -17.47
C ALA A 131 -14.18 12.72 -17.17
N VAL A 132 -14.67 12.53 -15.94
CA VAL A 132 -15.86 13.23 -15.42
C VAL A 132 -15.44 14.56 -14.79
N ASN A 133 -14.37 14.53 -13.98
CA ASN A 133 -13.68 15.71 -13.45
C ASN A 133 -12.18 15.41 -13.28
N ALA A 134 -11.39 15.79 -14.29
CA ALA A 134 -9.97 15.43 -14.38
C ALA A 134 -9.13 15.88 -13.17
N GLU A 135 -9.54 16.94 -12.47
CA GLU A 135 -8.87 17.40 -11.26
C GLU A 135 -9.11 16.40 -10.12
N PHE A 136 -10.36 15.99 -9.89
CA PHE A 136 -10.69 15.00 -8.86
C PHE A 136 -10.09 13.64 -9.21
N GLU A 137 -10.15 13.23 -10.48
CA GLU A 137 -9.57 11.96 -10.92
C GLU A 137 -8.05 11.88 -10.74
N SER A 138 -7.34 13.01 -10.73
CA SER A 138 -5.92 13.07 -10.41
C SER A 138 -5.67 13.22 -8.90
N LEU A 139 -6.50 13.99 -8.21
CA LEU A 139 -6.33 14.28 -6.77
C LEU A 139 -6.55 13.05 -5.89
N PHE A 140 -7.50 12.20 -6.28
CA PHE A 140 -7.87 10.98 -5.56
C PHE A 140 -7.37 9.72 -6.27
N GLU A 141 -6.40 9.82 -7.18
CA GLU A 141 -5.93 8.67 -7.98
C GLU A 141 -5.16 7.66 -7.14
N THR A 142 -4.21 8.14 -6.36
CA THR A 142 -3.22 7.31 -5.68
C THR A 142 -3.53 7.22 -4.19
N GLY A 143 -3.67 5.99 -3.68
CA GLY A 143 -3.72 5.71 -2.25
C GLY A 143 -2.37 5.90 -1.57
N VAL A 144 -2.27 5.51 -0.30
CA VAL A 144 -1.00 5.55 0.43
C VAL A 144 -0.54 4.15 0.79
N ASP A 145 0.69 3.81 0.39
CA ASP A 145 1.47 2.73 0.98
C ASP A 145 2.69 3.35 1.69
N GLU A 146 2.64 3.42 3.02
CA GLU A 146 3.73 3.92 3.85
C GLU A 146 4.81 2.86 4.09
N MET A 147 6.06 3.22 3.78
CA MET A 147 7.21 2.33 3.97
C MET A 147 7.63 2.20 5.45
N SER A 148 7.16 3.07 6.36
CA SER A 148 7.49 3.02 7.78
C SER A 148 6.39 3.61 8.68
N TRP A 149 6.33 3.15 9.93
CA TRP A 149 5.31 3.55 10.90
C TRP A 149 5.49 4.98 11.46
N ASP A 150 6.56 5.66 11.08
CA ASP A 150 6.94 7.04 11.45
C ASP A 150 6.96 8.02 10.27
N ASP A 151 6.51 7.62 9.07
CA ASP A 151 6.35 8.52 7.93
C ASP A 151 5.09 9.39 8.08
N MET A 152 5.26 10.58 8.66
CA MET A 152 4.18 11.52 8.98
C MET A 152 3.92 12.57 7.88
N SER A 153 4.52 12.43 6.68
CA SER A 153 4.62 13.51 5.70
C SER A 153 3.37 13.77 4.83
N LYS A 154 2.31 12.94 4.94
CA LYS A 154 1.35 12.72 3.84
C LYS A 154 -0.04 13.36 3.97
N ASN A 155 -0.22 14.39 4.81
CA ASN A 155 -1.55 14.98 5.07
C ASN A 155 -1.60 16.52 4.94
N THR A 156 -0.79 17.11 4.07
CA THR A 156 -0.77 18.57 3.82
C THR A 156 -1.70 19.02 2.68
N MET A 157 -2.47 18.10 2.09
CA MET A 157 -3.32 18.38 0.93
C MET A 157 -4.60 19.10 1.33
N GLN A 158 -5.03 20.06 0.51
CA GLN A 158 -6.34 20.69 0.63
C GLN A 158 -7.38 19.86 -0.12
N TRP A 159 -8.33 19.30 0.62
CA TRP A 159 -9.41 18.48 0.06
C TRP A 159 -10.58 19.37 -0.39
N PRO A 160 -11.25 19.06 -1.52
CA PRO A 160 -12.42 19.81 -1.98
C PRO A 160 -13.61 19.70 -1.01
N GLU A 161 -14.60 20.58 -1.20
CA GLU A 161 -15.80 20.63 -0.37
C GLU A 161 -16.69 19.38 -0.56
N LEU A 162 -17.25 18.87 0.53
CA LEU A 162 -17.98 17.60 0.54
C LEU A 162 -19.17 17.63 -0.43
N THR A 163 -19.83 18.78 -0.58
CA THR A 163 -20.95 18.96 -1.51
C THR A 163 -20.51 18.79 -2.98
N GLU A 164 -19.31 19.25 -3.36
CA GLU A 164 -18.77 19.09 -4.72
C GLU A 164 -18.39 17.64 -4.99
N LEU A 165 -17.73 17.00 -4.03
CA LEU A 165 -17.33 15.60 -4.07
C LEU A 165 -18.55 14.66 -4.13
N HIS A 166 -19.59 14.99 -3.39
CA HIS A 166 -20.85 14.27 -3.41
C HIS A 166 -21.59 14.40 -4.76
N ASN A 167 -21.59 15.60 -5.35
CA ASN A 167 -22.14 15.81 -6.70
C ASN A 167 -21.33 15.08 -7.78
N TYR A 168 -20.02 14.95 -7.60
CA TYR A 168 -19.17 14.14 -8.45
C TYR A 168 -19.56 12.65 -8.38
N ARG A 169 -19.69 12.09 -7.16
CA ARG A 169 -20.18 10.73 -6.94
C ARG A 169 -21.54 10.48 -7.63
N LYS A 170 -22.50 11.41 -7.55
CA LYS A 170 -23.79 11.31 -8.28
C LYS A 170 -23.63 11.19 -9.80
N GLN A 171 -22.65 11.89 -10.37
CA GLN A 171 -22.36 11.81 -11.81
C GLN A 171 -21.74 10.47 -12.19
N VAL A 172 -20.78 9.99 -11.38
CA VAL A 172 -20.13 8.69 -11.58
C VAL A 172 -21.13 7.54 -11.45
N TYR A 173 -22.00 7.56 -10.44
CA TYR A 173 -23.06 6.55 -10.28
C TYR A 173 -23.94 6.46 -11.53
N ARG A 174 -24.43 7.60 -12.05
CA ARG A 174 -25.23 7.65 -13.29
C ARG A 174 -24.47 7.15 -14.51
N LEU A 175 -23.17 7.46 -14.60
CA LEU A 175 -22.31 6.99 -15.69
C LEU A 175 -22.20 5.46 -15.67
N ILE A 176 -21.93 4.88 -14.50
CA ILE A 176 -21.80 3.43 -14.34
C ILE A 176 -23.13 2.73 -14.63
N THR A 177 -24.24 3.21 -14.07
CA THR A 177 -25.58 2.69 -14.37
C THR A 177 -25.90 2.76 -15.86
N LYS A 178 -25.49 3.82 -16.57
CA LYS A 178 -25.65 3.93 -18.03
C LYS A 178 -24.84 2.87 -18.77
N ILE A 179 -23.58 2.65 -18.39
CA ILE A 179 -22.74 1.60 -18.98
C ILE A 179 -23.38 0.22 -18.75
N ILE A 180 -23.80 -0.06 -17.51
CA ILE A 180 -24.50 -1.30 -17.16
C ILE A 180 -25.80 -1.43 -17.95
N ALA A 181 -26.51 -0.35 -18.26
CA ALA A 181 -27.76 -0.40 -19.02
C ALA A 181 -27.56 -0.63 -20.53
N GLU A 182 -26.48 -0.11 -21.11
CA GLU A 182 -26.31 0.00 -22.57
C GLU A 182 -25.24 -0.94 -23.17
N HIS A 183 -24.25 -1.39 -22.38
CA HIS A 183 -23.10 -2.14 -22.93
C HIS A 183 -23.51 -3.52 -23.47
N GLU A 184 -23.09 -3.85 -24.70
CA GLU A 184 -23.50 -5.08 -25.39
C GLU A 184 -22.97 -6.38 -24.75
N GLY A 185 -21.82 -6.29 -24.07
CA GLY A 185 -21.23 -7.39 -23.30
C GLY A 185 -22.04 -7.86 -22.08
N LEU A 186 -23.20 -7.26 -21.83
CA LEU A 186 -24.18 -7.67 -20.81
C LEU A 186 -25.54 -8.06 -21.42
N ASN A 187 -25.60 -8.28 -22.73
CA ASN A 187 -26.78 -8.82 -23.39
C ASN A 187 -26.99 -10.29 -23.02
N GLU A 188 -28.23 -10.77 -23.14
CA GLU A 188 -28.54 -12.19 -22.92
C GLU A 188 -27.69 -13.08 -23.86
N GLY A 189 -27.01 -14.07 -23.27
CA GLY A 189 -26.11 -14.97 -24.00
C GLY A 189 -24.74 -14.38 -24.35
N HIS A 190 -24.28 -13.34 -23.65
CA HIS A 190 -22.92 -12.82 -23.81
C HIS A 190 -21.84 -13.89 -23.53
N ALA A 191 -20.65 -13.71 -24.10
CA ALA A 191 -19.51 -14.57 -23.80
C ALA A 191 -19.00 -14.31 -22.36
N PRO A 192 -18.35 -15.29 -21.70
CA PRO A 192 -17.78 -15.10 -20.38
C PRO A 192 -16.83 -13.90 -20.32
N ILE A 193 -16.98 -13.06 -19.30
CA ILE A 193 -16.15 -11.87 -19.10
C ILE A 193 -14.85 -12.32 -18.40
N ARG A 194 -13.70 -12.06 -19.03
CA ARG A 194 -12.37 -12.52 -18.60
C ARG A 194 -11.45 -11.37 -18.17
N PRO A 195 -10.36 -11.64 -17.42
CA PRO A 195 -9.45 -10.60 -16.90
C PRO A 195 -8.89 -9.57 -17.88
N LEU A 196 -8.82 -9.90 -19.17
CA LEU A 196 -8.29 -9.01 -20.21
C LEU A 196 -9.38 -8.26 -20.99
N ASP A 197 -10.65 -8.57 -20.77
CA ASP A 197 -11.77 -7.91 -21.42
C ASP A 197 -12.00 -6.52 -20.83
N PRO A 198 -12.32 -5.48 -21.63
CA PRO A 198 -12.60 -4.14 -21.12
C PRO A 198 -13.63 -4.12 -19.97
N LEU A 199 -14.69 -4.92 -20.09
CA LEU A 199 -15.78 -5.00 -19.12
C LEU A 199 -15.34 -5.57 -17.76
N TRP A 200 -14.19 -6.25 -17.67
CA TRP A 200 -13.59 -6.66 -16.41
C TRP A 200 -13.32 -5.47 -15.47
N THR A 201 -13.00 -4.30 -16.03
CA THR A 201 -12.72 -3.08 -15.24
C THR A 201 -13.95 -2.56 -14.49
N LEU A 202 -15.16 -2.92 -14.91
CA LEU A 202 -16.39 -2.61 -14.20
C LEU A 202 -16.45 -3.39 -12.87
N PHE A 203 -16.19 -4.70 -12.93
CA PHE A 203 -16.16 -5.58 -11.76
C PHE A 203 -14.95 -5.29 -10.87
N MET A 204 -13.81 -4.92 -11.47
CA MET A 204 -12.65 -4.40 -10.73
C MET A 204 -13.04 -3.20 -9.87
N GLY A 205 -13.85 -2.29 -10.40
CA GLY A 205 -14.37 -1.17 -9.63
C GLY A 205 -15.26 -1.62 -8.46
N PHE A 206 -16.16 -2.59 -8.67
CA PHE A 206 -17.02 -3.13 -7.61
C PHE A 206 -16.19 -3.75 -6.47
N GLU A 207 -15.24 -4.62 -6.80
CA GLU A 207 -14.41 -5.30 -5.80
C GLU A 207 -13.43 -4.34 -5.13
N HIS A 208 -12.90 -3.36 -5.85
CA HIS A 208 -12.08 -2.31 -5.25
C HIS A 208 -12.86 -1.44 -4.26
N GLU A 209 -14.11 -1.12 -4.57
CA GLU A 209 -14.99 -0.40 -3.63
C GLU A 209 -15.20 -1.19 -2.34
N ARG A 210 -15.27 -2.54 -2.43
CA ARG A 210 -15.40 -3.45 -1.28
C ARG A 210 -14.12 -3.51 -0.43
N ILE A 211 -12.93 -3.50 -1.04
CA ILE A 211 -11.66 -3.32 -0.30
C ILE A 211 -11.68 -2.02 0.53
N HIS A 212 -12.19 -0.95 -0.06
CA HIS A 212 -12.27 0.33 0.63
C HIS A 212 -13.45 0.44 1.61
N LEU A 213 -14.50 -0.35 1.46
CA LEU A 213 -15.54 -0.53 2.49
C LEU A 213 -14.89 -1.09 3.77
N GLU A 214 -14.13 -2.18 3.64
CA GLU A 214 -13.43 -2.77 4.78
C GLU A 214 -12.39 -1.81 5.36
N THR A 215 -11.51 -1.24 4.53
CA THR A 215 -10.50 -0.26 4.97
C THR A 215 -11.12 0.93 5.72
N SER A 216 -12.21 1.50 5.18
CA SER A 216 -12.89 2.64 5.81
C SER A 216 -13.50 2.27 7.16
N SER A 217 -13.96 1.03 7.32
CA SER A 217 -14.57 0.59 8.58
C SER A 217 -13.53 0.49 9.72
N VAL A 218 -12.29 0.12 9.40
CA VAL A 218 -11.17 0.13 10.36
C VAL A 218 -10.87 1.56 10.78
N LEU A 219 -10.77 2.48 9.82
CA LEU A 219 -10.53 3.90 10.12
C LEU A 219 -11.66 4.53 10.94
N ILE A 220 -12.91 4.16 10.67
CA ILE A 220 -14.08 4.57 11.47
C ILE A 220 -13.98 4.02 12.90
N ARG A 221 -13.53 2.77 13.05
CA ARG A 221 -13.32 2.13 14.37
C ARG A 221 -12.24 2.85 15.18
N GLU A 222 -11.25 3.46 14.53
CA GLU A 222 -10.19 4.25 15.16
C GLU A 222 -10.62 5.66 15.57
N LEU A 223 -11.69 6.21 14.98
CA LEU A 223 -12.19 7.53 15.35
C LEU A 223 -12.65 7.58 16.82
N PRO A 224 -12.55 8.75 17.48
CA PRO A 224 -13.23 8.96 18.75
C PRO A 224 -14.72 8.63 18.67
N ILE A 225 -15.28 8.10 19.77
CA ILE A 225 -16.64 7.54 19.76
C ILE A 225 -17.70 8.61 19.46
N GLU A 226 -17.45 9.85 19.84
CA GLU A 226 -18.29 11.01 19.57
C GLU A 226 -18.35 11.40 18.08
N CYS A 227 -17.39 10.94 17.27
CA CYS A 227 -17.34 11.21 15.83
C CYS A 227 -18.20 10.25 15.01
N VAL A 228 -18.81 9.23 15.63
CA VAL A 228 -19.53 8.17 14.93
C VAL A 228 -20.87 7.85 15.57
N ARG A 229 -21.80 7.32 14.77
CA ARG A 229 -23.12 6.84 15.19
C ARG A 229 -23.48 5.64 14.32
N ARG A 230 -24.11 4.63 14.89
CA ARG A 230 -24.52 3.46 14.11
C ARG A 230 -25.62 3.84 13.11
N PRO A 231 -25.43 3.62 11.80
CA PRO A 231 -26.47 3.79 10.79
C PRO A 231 -27.67 2.88 11.06
N GLU A 232 -28.88 3.33 10.73
CA GLU A 232 -30.11 2.52 10.90
C GLU A 232 -30.05 1.23 10.09
N ALA A 233 -29.54 1.31 8.84
CA ALA A 233 -29.40 0.16 7.96
C ALA A 233 -28.20 -0.74 8.27
N TRP A 234 -27.34 -0.37 9.24
CA TRP A 234 -26.19 -1.23 9.60
C TRP A 234 -26.67 -2.54 10.24
N PRO A 235 -26.08 -3.70 9.87
CA PRO A 235 -26.41 -4.98 10.48
C PRO A 235 -26.31 -4.98 12.00
N ASN A 236 -27.13 -5.82 12.62
CA ASN A 236 -27.16 -5.95 14.07
C ASN A 236 -25.86 -6.60 14.60
N LEU A 237 -25.47 -6.22 15.82
CA LEU A 237 -24.40 -6.89 16.55
C LEU A 237 -24.91 -8.20 17.17
N HIS A 238 -24.00 -9.16 17.36
CA HIS A 238 -24.27 -10.41 18.07
C HIS A 238 -23.53 -10.41 19.41
N LEU A 239 -24.01 -9.63 20.37
CA LEU A 239 -23.39 -9.52 21.69
C LEU A 239 -23.70 -10.76 22.53
N ASP A 240 -22.66 -11.36 23.13
CA ASP A 240 -22.78 -12.48 24.07
C ASP A 240 -23.05 -12.02 25.49
N VAL A 241 -22.46 -10.88 25.85
CA VAL A 241 -22.44 -10.36 27.22
C VAL A 241 -22.99 -8.94 27.22
N SER A 242 -23.95 -8.69 28.10
CA SER A 242 -24.48 -7.36 28.39
C SER A 242 -23.71 -6.68 29.53
N ASP A 243 -23.86 -5.36 29.72
CA ASP A 243 -23.17 -4.64 30.82
C ASP A 243 -23.47 -5.24 32.20
N SER A 244 -24.65 -5.84 32.42
CA SER A 244 -25.01 -6.46 33.71
C SER A 244 -24.37 -7.81 33.96
N ASP A 245 -23.84 -8.47 32.92
CA ASP A 245 -23.33 -9.84 32.97
C ASP A 245 -21.80 -9.91 32.88
N SER A 246 -21.12 -8.78 32.69
CA SER A 246 -19.67 -8.71 32.54
C SER A 246 -18.94 -9.02 33.86
N VAL A 247 -18.24 -10.15 33.92
CA VAL A 247 -17.40 -10.54 35.06
C VAL A 247 -15.92 -10.31 34.73
N PHE A 248 -15.18 -9.79 35.70
CA PHE A 248 -13.75 -9.52 35.58
C PHE A 248 -12.97 -10.03 36.81
N PRO A 249 -11.79 -10.66 36.64
CA PRO A 249 -11.18 -11.03 35.35
C PRO A 249 -11.96 -12.16 34.65
N PRO A 250 -11.84 -12.29 33.32
CA PRO A 250 -12.56 -13.32 32.57
C PRO A 250 -12.02 -14.73 32.88
N ILE A 251 -12.91 -15.71 32.95
CA ILE A 251 -12.63 -17.10 33.30
C ILE A 251 -12.79 -17.99 32.08
N GLU A 252 -11.73 -18.73 31.74
CA GLU A 252 -11.74 -19.73 30.67
C GLU A 252 -12.78 -20.83 30.94
N GLY A 253 -13.50 -21.26 29.88
CA GLY A 253 -14.56 -22.26 29.97
C GLY A 253 -15.90 -21.71 30.47
N ARG A 254 -15.95 -20.45 30.94
CA ARG A 254 -17.18 -19.73 31.27
C ARG A 254 -17.41 -18.53 30.35
N ASP A 255 -16.44 -17.62 30.28
CA ASP A 255 -16.58 -16.33 29.59
C ASP A 255 -15.98 -16.36 28.17
N TYR A 256 -15.12 -17.34 27.89
CA TYR A 256 -14.55 -17.64 26.58
C TYR A 256 -14.16 -19.13 26.51
N PRO A 257 -14.14 -19.75 25.31
CA PRO A 257 -13.94 -21.18 25.19
C PRO A 257 -12.50 -21.61 25.53
N THR A 258 -12.35 -22.84 26.03
CA THR A 258 -11.06 -23.52 26.09
C THR A 258 -10.66 -23.93 24.67
N ASN A 259 -9.61 -23.31 24.14
CA ASN A 259 -9.19 -23.51 22.76
C ASN A 259 -8.21 -24.70 22.65
N LYS A 260 -8.70 -25.84 22.13
CA LYS A 260 -7.89 -27.06 21.99
C LYS A 260 -6.98 -26.97 20.77
N MET A 261 -5.86 -27.70 20.80
CA MET A 261 -5.01 -27.90 19.62
C MET A 261 -5.41 -29.19 18.89
N ILE A 262 -6.04 -29.08 17.72
CA ILE A 262 -6.40 -30.20 16.84
C ILE A 262 -5.20 -30.68 16.03
N SER A 263 -5.13 -31.97 15.73
CA SER A 263 -4.05 -32.54 14.91
C SER A 263 -4.45 -32.57 13.44
N VAL A 264 -3.51 -32.23 12.56
CA VAL A 264 -3.70 -32.15 11.12
C VAL A 264 -2.66 -33.02 10.44
N ASP A 265 -3.13 -34.02 9.70
CA ASP A 265 -2.25 -34.92 8.97
C ASP A 265 -1.54 -34.21 7.82
N ALA A 266 -0.29 -34.61 7.59
CA ALA A 266 0.49 -34.18 6.44
C ALA A 266 -0.30 -34.38 5.14
N GLY A 267 -0.07 -33.50 4.16
CA GLY A 267 -0.82 -33.53 2.91
C GLY A 267 -0.18 -32.66 1.85
N THR A 268 -0.85 -32.57 0.72
CA THR A 268 -0.49 -31.65 -0.37
C THR A 268 -1.70 -30.78 -0.66
N VAL A 269 -1.45 -29.48 -0.85
CA VAL A 269 -2.49 -28.50 -1.17
C VAL A 269 -2.16 -27.83 -2.49
N ASP A 270 -3.21 -27.49 -3.22
CA ASP A 270 -3.16 -26.73 -4.45
C ASP A 270 -3.64 -25.30 -4.16
N ILE A 271 -2.79 -24.32 -4.45
CA ILE A 271 -3.02 -22.90 -4.21
C ILE A 271 -3.02 -22.18 -5.56
N GLY A 272 -4.07 -21.42 -5.80
CA GLY A 272 -4.28 -20.68 -7.02
C GLY A 272 -5.73 -20.71 -7.47
N LYS A 273 -6.23 -19.59 -7.96
CA LYS A 273 -7.54 -19.48 -8.58
C LYS A 273 -7.48 -20.04 -10.00
N PRO A 274 -8.39 -20.96 -10.37
CA PRO A 274 -8.48 -21.41 -11.76
C PRO A 274 -8.75 -20.25 -12.71
N VAL A 275 -8.04 -20.20 -13.84
CA VAL A 275 -8.17 -19.13 -14.85
C VAL A 275 -9.58 -19.09 -15.46
N ASP A 276 -10.25 -20.24 -15.50
CA ASP A 276 -11.60 -20.36 -16.03
C ASP A 276 -12.71 -20.11 -14.99
N ALA A 277 -12.35 -19.87 -13.71
CA ALA A 277 -13.30 -19.61 -12.64
C ALA A 277 -14.26 -18.46 -13.02
N PRO A 278 -15.57 -18.62 -12.78
CA PRO A 278 -16.57 -17.71 -13.31
C PRO A 278 -16.76 -16.45 -12.44
N PHE A 279 -15.81 -16.11 -11.58
CA PHE A 279 -15.94 -14.99 -10.65
C PHE A 279 -14.75 -14.05 -10.79
N PHE A 280 -14.91 -12.79 -10.41
CA PHE A 280 -13.79 -11.87 -10.31
C PHE A 280 -12.70 -12.45 -9.38
N GLY A 281 -11.44 -12.07 -9.63
CA GLY A 281 -10.31 -12.31 -8.75
C GLY A 281 -9.17 -11.37 -9.10
N TRP A 282 -8.37 -10.99 -8.12
CA TRP A 282 -7.18 -10.16 -8.32
C TRP A 282 -6.05 -10.95 -8.98
N ASP A 283 -5.10 -10.24 -9.58
CA ASP A 283 -3.98 -10.85 -10.32
C ASP A 283 -3.14 -11.80 -9.46
N ASN A 284 -2.94 -11.46 -8.18
CA ASN A 284 -2.19 -12.28 -7.21
C ASN A 284 -2.84 -13.63 -6.87
N GLU A 285 -4.12 -13.82 -7.19
CA GLU A 285 -4.82 -15.08 -6.95
C GLU A 285 -4.54 -16.10 -8.05
N TYR A 286 -4.18 -15.64 -9.26
CA TYR A 286 -3.90 -16.50 -10.39
C TYR A 286 -2.44 -16.99 -10.39
N GLY A 287 -2.25 -18.13 -11.05
CA GLY A 287 -1.02 -18.92 -10.99
C GLY A 287 -1.28 -20.22 -10.23
N HIS A 288 -0.21 -20.94 -9.93
CA HIS A 288 -0.28 -22.25 -9.31
C HIS A 288 0.83 -22.43 -8.29
N ARG A 289 0.53 -23.09 -7.17
CA ARG A 289 1.54 -23.60 -6.25
C ARG A 289 1.08 -24.89 -5.60
N LEU A 290 1.81 -25.96 -5.87
CA LEU A 290 1.63 -27.23 -5.20
C LEU A 290 2.52 -27.30 -3.95
N ALA A 291 1.93 -27.13 -2.76
CA ALA A 291 2.68 -27.12 -1.50
C ALA A 291 2.54 -28.44 -0.73
N LYS A 292 3.66 -29.00 -0.28
CA LYS A 292 3.67 -30.15 0.65
C LYS A 292 3.64 -29.62 2.08
N VAL A 293 2.60 -29.98 2.81
CA VAL A 293 2.38 -29.56 4.20
C VAL A 293 2.70 -30.74 5.11
N GLY A 294 3.62 -30.54 6.06
CA GLY A 294 3.92 -31.52 7.09
C GLY A 294 2.74 -31.71 8.06
N ALA A 295 2.80 -32.73 8.91
CA ALA A 295 1.82 -32.86 9.99
C ALA A 295 2.03 -31.73 11.01
N PHE A 296 0.93 -31.14 11.48
CA PHE A 296 0.96 -30.03 12.42
C PHE A 296 -0.23 -30.10 13.37
N ARG A 297 -0.24 -29.22 14.38
CA ARG A 297 -1.42 -28.97 15.22
C ARG A 297 -1.82 -27.52 15.09
N ALA A 298 -3.12 -27.25 15.08
CA ALA A 298 -3.67 -25.89 15.03
C ALA A 298 -4.62 -25.66 16.20
N SER A 299 -4.72 -24.43 16.70
CA SER A 299 -5.83 -24.10 17.61
C SER A 299 -7.15 -24.34 16.88
N GLN A 300 -8.15 -24.88 17.59
CA GLN A 300 -9.45 -25.25 17.05
C GLN A 300 -10.18 -24.02 16.53
N ASN A 301 -10.15 -22.93 17.30
CA ASN A 301 -10.72 -21.64 16.94
C ASN A 301 -9.62 -20.57 16.89
N LEU A 302 -9.97 -19.36 16.42
CA LEU A 302 -9.09 -18.20 16.53
C LEU A 302 -8.84 -17.83 17.99
N ILE A 303 -7.72 -17.15 18.26
CA ILE A 303 -7.40 -16.68 19.61
C ILE A 303 -8.43 -15.63 20.05
N SER A 304 -9.13 -15.90 21.15
CA SER A 304 -10.17 -14.99 21.67
C SER A 304 -9.59 -13.80 22.44
N ASN A 305 -10.40 -12.76 22.65
CA ASN A 305 -10.06 -11.64 23.53
C ASN A 305 -9.72 -12.12 24.95
N GLY A 306 -10.41 -13.13 25.47
CA GLY A 306 -10.15 -13.71 26.78
C GLY A 306 -8.81 -14.45 26.85
N GLU A 307 -8.44 -15.17 25.79
CA GLU A 307 -7.11 -15.78 25.67
C GLU A 307 -6.01 -14.73 25.56
N PHE A 308 -6.23 -13.68 24.76
CA PHE A 308 -5.28 -12.58 24.59
C PHE A 308 -5.13 -11.72 25.85
N TYR A 309 -6.19 -11.60 26.67
CA TYR A 309 -6.13 -10.91 27.95
C TYR A 309 -5.05 -11.48 28.88
N LYS A 310 -4.81 -12.80 28.87
CA LYS A 310 -3.74 -13.41 29.68
C LYS A 310 -2.36 -12.85 29.30
N PHE A 311 -2.11 -12.65 28.00
CA PHE A 311 -0.88 -12.02 27.51
C PHE A 311 -0.77 -10.56 27.97
N VAL A 312 -1.84 -9.78 27.86
CA VAL A 312 -1.89 -8.38 28.33
C VAL A 312 -1.64 -8.30 29.85
N ALA A 313 -2.38 -9.10 30.63
CA ALA A 313 -2.34 -9.10 32.09
C ALA A 313 -1.00 -9.59 32.66
N SER A 314 -0.25 -10.41 31.91
CA SER A 314 1.10 -10.84 32.30
C SER A 314 2.14 -9.71 32.26
N GLY A 315 1.81 -8.56 31.67
CA GLY A 315 2.76 -7.47 31.46
C GLY A 315 3.66 -7.65 30.24
N SER A 316 3.41 -8.67 29.40
CA SER A 316 4.25 -9.01 28.24
C SER A 316 4.40 -7.92 27.18
N TYR A 317 3.47 -6.95 27.13
CA TYR A 317 3.68 -5.74 26.33
C TYR A 317 4.93 -4.96 26.77
N LEU A 318 5.38 -5.09 28.02
CA LEU A 318 6.56 -4.42 28.58
C LEU A 318 7.87 -5.22 28.41
N GLU A 319 7.82 -6.42 27.86
CA GLU A 319 8.96 -7.36 27.85
C GLU A 319 9.51 -7.59 26.45
N GLN A 320 10.66 -6.98 26.13
CA GLN A 320 11.26 -7.02 24.79
C GLN A 320 11.49 -8.43 24.24
N ARG A 321 11.74 -9.42 25.11
CA ARG A 321 12.04 -10.79 24.70
C ARG A 321 10.92 -11.47 23.92
N PHE A 322 9.68 -11.02 24.06
CA PHE A 322 8.55 -11.56 23.30
C PHE A 322 8.38 -10.91 21.93
N TRP A 323 9.04 -9.80 21.64
CA TRP A 323 8.80 -9.05 20.40
C TRP A 323 9.92 -9.30 19.40
N SER A 324 9.61 -9.30 18.10
CA SER A 324 10.65 -9.08 17.08
C SER A 324 11.27 -7.69 17.25
N THR A 325 12.46 -7.49 16.67
CA THR A 325 13.14 -6.19 16.71
C THR A 325 12.25 -5.05 16.19
N GLN A 326 11.56 -5.28 15.08
CA GLN A 326 10.68 -4.27 14.49
C GLN A 326 9.36 -4.10 15.26
N GLY A 327 8.77 -5.21 15.74
CA GLY A 327 7.61 -5.15 16.62
C GLY A 327 7.88 -4.38 17.93
N TRP A 328 9.06 -4.56 18.52
CA TRP A 328 9.45 -3.81 19.71
C TRP A 328 9.62 -2.32 19.44
N LYS A 329 10.24 -1.95 18.32
CA LYS A 329 10.37 -0.55 17.90
C LYS A 329 9.00 0.09 17.70
N TRP A 330 8.11 -0.57 16.95
CA TRP A 330 6.73 -0.11 16.73
C TRP A 330 6.00 0.06 18.07
N ARG A 331 6.02 -0.97 18.93
CA ARG A 331 5.34 -0.95 20.24
C ARG A 331 5.84 0.22 21.08
N SER A 332 7.16 0.41 21.12
CA SER A 332 7.82 1.47 21.89
C SER A 332 7.48 2.86 21.36
N PHE A 333 7.47 3.05 20.04
CA PHE A 333 7.09 4.32 19.42
C PHE A 333 5.63 4.67 19.68
N ARG A 334 4.71 3.71 19.48
CA ARG A 334 3.28 3.90 19.74
C ARG A 334 2.94 3.93 21.23
N ASN A 335 3.87 3.51 22.10
CA ASN A 335 3.68 3.37 23.54
C ASN A 335 2.41 2.56 23.89
N THR A 336 2.14 1.52 23.09
CA THR A 336 0.94 0.69 23.29
C THR A 336 1.16 -0.34 24.40
N LYS A 337 0.08 -0.66 25.14
CA LYS A 337 0.09 -1.55 26.31
C LYS A 337 -0.99 -2.65 26.25
N PHE A 338 -1.84 -2.60 25.24
CA PHE A 338 -2.98 -3.48 25.00
C PHE A 338 -3.50 -3.24 23.57
N PRO A 339 -4.34 -4.12 23.01
CA PRO A 339 -4.87 -3.97 21.65
C PRO A 339 -5.56 -2.62 21.41
N THR A 340 -5.43 -2.06 20.21
CA THR A 340 -5.87 -0.69 19.86
C THR A 340 -7.38 -0.43 20.09
N PHE A 341 -8.20 -1.46 19.91
CA PHE A 341 -9.65 -1.38 20.03
C PHE A 341 -10.16 -1.70 21.44
N TRP A 342 -9.27 -2.03 22.38
CA TRP A 342 -9.62 -2.12 23.80
C TRP A 342 -9.51 -0.72 24.41
N LYS A 343 -10.60 -0.23 24.99
CA LYS A 343 -10.65 1.08 25.65
C LYS A 343 -10.69 0.89 27.15
N LEU A 344 -9.73 1.48 27.86
CA LEU A 344 -9.66 1.42 29.31
C LEU A 344 -10.95 1.98 29.93
N GLU A 345 -11.46 1.27 30.93
CA GLU A 345 -12.56 1.72 31.78
C GLU A 345 -12.05 1.94 33.21
N GLY A 346 -12.20 3.16 33.73
CA GLY A 346 -11.73 3.53 35.08
C GLY A 346 -10.23 3.88 35.17
N PRO A 347 -9.67 3.94 36.40
CA PRO A 347 -8.26 4.29 36.62
C PRO A 347 -7.28 3.34 35.93
N SER A 348 -6.18 3.89 35.42
CA SER A 348 -5.10 3.11 34.80
C SER A 348 -4.50 2.11 35.81
N GLY A 349 -4.42 0.83 35.42
CA GLY A 349 -3.85 -0.25 36.25
C GLY A 349 -4.84 -1.31 36.72
N LEU A 350 -6.16 -1.07 36.61
CA LEU A 350 -7.16 -2.10 36.93
C LEU A 350 -7.35 -3.14 35.81
N HIS A 351 -6.81 -2.89 34.62
CA HIS A 351 -6.97 -3.74 33.44
C HIS A 351 -8.44 -4.00 33.06
N HIS A 352 -9.35 -3.08 33.39
CA HIS A 352 -10.73 -3.11 32.93
C HIS A 352 -10.81 -2.43 31.56
N TYR A 353 -11.53 -3.07 30.64
CA TYR A 353 -11.66 -2.61 29.27
C TYR A 353 -13.12 -2.66 28.82
N LYS A 354 -13.42 -1.86 27.81
CA LYS A 354 -14.56 -2.00 26.90
C LYS A 354 -14.05 -2.26 25.49
N LEU A 355 -14.86 -2.89 24.65
CA LEU A 355 -14.50 -3.20 23.27
C LEU A 355 -15.08 -2.16 22.32
N ARG A 356 -14.24 -1.58 21.47
CA ARG A 356 -14.68 -0.68 20.39
C ARG A 356 -15.09 -1.50 19.17
N THR A 357 -16.33 -1.38 18.70
CA THR A 357 -16.80 -1.78 17.36
C THR A 357 -16.68 -0.59 16.40
N CYS A 358 -17.14 -0.70 15.15
CA CYS A 358 -17.13 0.45 14.23
C CYS A 358 -17.83 1.67 14.83
N PHE A 359 -19.01 1.47 15.43
CA PHE A 359 -19.90 2.56 15.85
C PHE A 359 -20.20 2.62 17.35
N GLU A 360 -19.84 1.59 18.12
CA GLU A 360 -20.22 1.48 19.54
C GLU A 360 -19.03 1.15 20.44
N LEU A 361 -19.16 1.53 21.70
CA LEU A 361 -18.34 1.01 22.79
C LEU A 361 -19.19 0.04 23.60
N VAL A 362 -18.87 -1.25 23.53
CA VAL A 362 -19.64 -2.34 24.14
C VAL A 362 -18.87 -2.97 25.31
N PRO A 363 -19.53 -3.71 26.23
CA PRO A 363 -18.81 -4.54 27.20
C PRO A 363 -17.80 -5.46 26.51
N MET A 364 -16.72 -5.82 27.18
CA MET A 364 -15.75 -6.75 26.61
C MET A 364 -16.41 -8.08 26.24
N GLN A 365 -16.33 -8.43 24.95
CA GLN A 365 -16.78 -9.71 24.42
C GLN A 365 -15.59 -10.67 24.44
N TRP A 366 -15.38 -11.35 25.58
CA TRP A 366 -14.20 -12.19 25.80
C TRP A 366 -14.13 -13.41 24.88
N SER A 367 -15.28 -13.92 24.44
CA SER A 367 -15.44 -15.04 23.50
C SER A 367 -15.19 -14.66 22.03
N TRP A 368 -15.20 -13.37 21.68
CA TRP A 368 -14.91 -12.90 20.32
C TRP A 368 -13.41 -13.01 20.00
N PRO A 369 -13.00 -13.09 18.72
CA PRO A 369 -11.60 -13.10 18.35
C PRO A 369 -10.89 -11.81 18.76
N ALA A 370 -9.61 -11.92 19.12
CA ALA A 370 -8.76 -10.77 19.36
C ALA A 370 -8.39 -10.10 18.04
N VAL A 371 -8.64 -8.80 17.93
CA VAL A 371 -8.22 -7.97 16.78
C VAL A 371 -6.91 -7.29 17.11
N VAL A 372 -5.84 -7.68 16.42
CA VAL A 372 -4.45 -7.26 16.70
C VAL A 372 -3.65 -7.17 15.41
N ASN A 373 -2.53 -6.45 15.43
CA ASN A 373 -1.61 -6.46 14.28
C ASN A 373 -0.68 -7.70 14.30
N PHE A 374 0.10 -7.87 13.24
CA PHE A 374 1.00 -9.02 13.10
C PHE A 374 2.05 -9.09 14.21
N TYR A 375 2.62 -7.97 14.63
CA TYR A 375 3.64 -7.93 15.69
C TYR A 375 3.09 -8.39 17.04
N GLU A 376 1.86 -7.98 17.38
CA GLU A 376 1.17 -8.42 18.59
C GLU A 376 0.86 -9.92 18.55
N ALA A 377 0.41 -10.43 17.40
CA ALA A 377 0.15 -11.85 17.19
C ALA A 377 1.43 -12.71 17.30
N GLU A 378 2.54 -12.26 16.70
CA GLU A 378 3.86 -12.90 16.81
C GLU A 378 4.34 -12.92 18.28
N ALA A 379 4.17 -11.80 18.99
CA ALA A 379 4.59 -11.68 20.38
C ALA A 379 3.78 -12.59 21.32
N TYR A 380 2.48 -12.71 21.07
CA TYR A 380 1.63 -13.68 21.77
C TYR A 380 2.13 -15.12 21.57
N CYS A 381 2.51 -15.51 20.35
CA CYS A 381 3.02 -16.85 20.07
C CYS A 381 4.30 -17.15 20.86
N LYS A 382 5.24 -16.19 20.93
CA LYS A 382 6.48 -16.31 21.70
C LYS A 382 6.20 -16.42 23.21
N TRP A 383 5.32 -15.58 23.73
CA TRP A 383 4.90 -15.64 25.14
C TRP A 383 4.21 -16.94 25.51
N LYS A 384 3.27 -17.41 24.68
CA LYS A 384 2.54 -18.65 24.93
C LYS A 384 3.48 -19.86 24.88
N SER A 385 4.45 -19.85 23.97
CA SER A 385 5.49 -20.87 23.91
C SER A 385 6.32 -20.92 25.19
N GLU A 386 6.73 -19.76 25.73
CA GLU A 386 7.49 -19.69 26.98
C GLU A 386 6.65 -20.14 28.19
N THR A 387 5.42 -19.64 28.28
CA THR A 387 4.49 -19.95 29.39
C THR A 387 4.16 -21.43 29.47
N ASP A 388 3.79 -22.04 28.34
CA ASP A 388 3.42 -23.47 28.29
C ASP A 388 4.65 -24.37 28.50
N LYS A 389 5.86 -23.94 28.09
CA LYS A 389 7.12 -24.65 28.40
C LYS A 389 7.38 -24.74 29.90
N TYR A 390 7.19 -23.64 30.63
CA TYR A 390 7.37 -23.64 32.08
C TYR A 390 6.29 -24.46 32.82
N ALA A 391 5.03 -24.43 32.36
CA ALA A 391 3.96 -25.23 32.95
C ALA A 391 4.14 -26.75 32.75
N THR A 392 4.76 -27.17 31.65
CA THR A 392 4.94 -28.59 31.29
C THR A 392 6.24 -29.21 31.79
N ALA A 393 7.23 -28.38 32.15
CA ALA A 393 8.49 -28.83 32.75
C ALA A 393 8.29 -29.63 34.06
N GLU A 394 7.15 -29.47 34.74
CA GLU A 394 6.79 -30.20 35.96
C GLU A 394 6.03 -31.51 35.71
N SER A 395 5.54 -31.80 34.49
CA SER A 395 4.59 -32.91 34.25
C SER A 395 4.87 -33.85 33.05
N ASN A 396 5.63 -33.45 32.01
CA ASN A 396 6.06 -34.37 30.94
C ASN A 396 7.16 -33.76 30.03
N LYS A 397 8.24 -34.51 29.76
CA LYS A 397 9.38 -34.04 28.93
C LYS A 397 9.04 -33.84 27.43
N ASP A 398 8.06 -34.56 26.91
CA ASP A 398 7.70 -34.53 25.47
C ASP A 398 7.00 -33.22 25.06
N ASP A 399 6.50 -32.45 26.03
CA ASP A 399 5.76 -31.19 25.80
C ASP A 399 6.65 -29.93 25.89
N SER A 400 7.90 -30.09 26.33
CA SER A 400 8.87 -29.01 26.58
C SER A 400 9.43 -28.35 25.30
N THR A 401 9.06 -28.85 24.12
CA THR A 401 9.49 -28.35 22.80
C THR A 401 8.39 -27.61 22.04
N LYS A 402 7.19 -27.42 22.60
CA LYS A 402 6.09 -26.70 21.95
C LYS A 402 6.51 -25.26 21.64
N GLN A 403 6.68 -24.97 20.36
CA GLN A 403 6.85 -23.62 19.84
C GLN A 403 5.61 -23.30 19.01
N TYR A 404 4.80 -22.37 19.53
CA TYR A 404 3.68 -21.81 18.80
C TYR A 404 4.18 -20.75 17.82
N ARG A 405 3.53 -20.71 16.67
CA ARG A 405 3.72 -19.71 15.63
C ARG A 405 2.39 -19.43 14.93
N LEU A 406 2.37 -18.39 14.08
CA LEU A 406 1.20 -18.12 13.25
C LEU A 406 1.09 -19.18 12.14
N ILE A 407 -0.10 -19.37 11.59
CA ILE A 407 -0.33 -20.32 10.51
C ILE A 407 0.34 -19.84 9.20
N THR A 408 0.72 -20.77 8.31
CA THR A 408 1.11 -20.43 6.93
C THR A 408 -0.08 -20.48 5.96
N GLU A 409 0.04 -19.86 4.78
CA GLU A 409 -0.94 -20.00 3.71
C GLU A 409 -1.19 -21.48 3.36
N ALA A 410 -0.12 -22.27 3.22
CA ALA A 410 -0.23 -23.69 2.89
C ALA A 410 -0.94 -24.49 4.00
N GLU A 411 -0.66 -24.20 5.27
CA GLU A 411 -1.35 -24.81 6.41
C GLU A 411 -2.82 -24.38 6.50
N HIS A 412 -3.14 -23.11 6.21
CA HIS A 412 -4.52 -22.63 6.14
C HIS A 412 -5.29 -23.37 5.05
N HIS A 413 -4.73 -23.49 3.85
CA HIS A 413 -5.31 -24.32 2.78
C HIS A 413 -5.48 -25.78 3.22
N ARG A 414 -4.54 -26.34 3.99
CA ARG A 414 -4.64 -27.70 4.48
C ARG A 414 -5.82 -27.86 5.46
N LEU A 415 -6.04 -26.90 6.36
CA LEU A 415 -7.21 -26.91 7.25
C LEU A 415 -8.53 -26.89 6.48
N ARG A 416 -8.62 -26.16 5.37
CA ARG A 416 -9.84 -26.14 4.51
C ARG A 416 -10.23 -27.54 4.04
N THR A 417 -9.25 -28.42 3.80
CA THR A 417 -9.53 -29.80 3.34
C THR A 417 -10.14 -30.72 4.41
N LEU A 418 -10.08 -30.32 5.68
CA LEU A 418 -10.71 -31.06 6.79
C LEU A 418 -12.19 -30.76 6.93
N ASN A 419 -12.64 -29.61 6.42
CA ASN A 419 -14.02 -29.15 6.54
C ASN A 419 -14.84 -29.71 5.37
N LYS A 420 -15.50 -30.86 5.59
CA LYS A 420 -16.26 -31.60 4.56
C LYS A 420 -17.79 -31.60 4.79
N SER A 421 -18.27 -30.90 5.80
CA SER A 421 -19.70 -30.78 6.12
C SER A 421 -20.39 -29.67 5.30
N GLU A 422 -21.73 -29.67 5.36
CA GLU A 422 -22.70 -28.68 4.84
C GLU A 422 -22.15 -27.23 4.79
N PRO A 423 -22.62 -26.37 3.85
CA PRO A 423 -22.06 -25.04 3.67
C PRO A 423 -22.08 -24.24 4.99
N ALA A 424 -20.90 -24.07 5.55
CA ALA A 424 -20.65 -23.34 6.78
C ALA A 424 -21.20 -21.91 6.68
N GLN A 425 -21.95 -21.46 7.68
CA GLN A 425 -22.35 -20.07 7.79
C GLN A 425 -21.26 -19.27 8.51
N PHE A 426 -20.23 -18.90 7.76
CA PHE A 426 -19.19 -18.00 8.26
C PHE A 426 -19.74 -16.60 8.48
N ASN A 427 -19.23 -15.89 9.49
CA ASN A 427 -19.49 -14.46 9.65
C ASN A 427 -18.70 -13.67 8.59
N LEU A 428 -19.20 -13.65 7.36
CA LEU A 428 -18.70 -12.90 6.20
C LEU A 428 -19.85 -12.07 5.61
N ASN A 429 -19.57 -11.26 4.59
CA ASN A 429 -20.59 -10.62 3.77
C ASN A 429 -21.53 -9.68 4.56
N LEU A 430 -21.04 -9.11 5.65
CA LEU A 430 -21.84 -8.30 6.59
C LEU A 430 -23.05 -9.07 7.15
N ALA A 431 -22.93 -10.38 7.35
CA ALA A 431 -23.93 -11.17 8.07
C ALA A 431 -24.17 -10.67 9.50
N SER A 432 -23.20 -9.94 10.06
CA SER A 432 -23.21 -9.29 11.37
C SER A 432 -22.58 -7.90 11.27
N GLY A 433 -22.92 -7.00 12.19
CA GLY A 433 -22.34 -5.65 12.23
C GLY A 433 -20.95 -5.56 12.89
N ALA A 434 -20.43 -6.69 13.37
CA ALA A 434 -19.12 -6.85 14.01
C ALA A 434 -18.72 -8.35 14.05
N GLU A 435 -17.59 -8.65 14.68
CA GLU A 435 -17.18 -10.02 15.01
C GLU A 435 -18.24 -10.77 15.85
N ARG A 436 -18.09 -12.09 15.93
CA ARG A 436 -18.92 -13.01 16.71
C ARG A 436 -18.04 -13.90 17.58
N PRO A 437 -18.62 -14.66 18.51
CA PRO A 437 -17.87 -15.60 19.33
C PRO A 437 -17.14 -16.62 18.47
N VAL A 438 -15.91 -16.94 18.85
CA VAL A 438 -15.11 -17.95 18.14
C VAL A 438 -15.78 -19.33 18.26
N GLY A 439 -15.78 -20.08 17.17
CA GLY A 439 -16.39 -21.42 17.09
C GLY A 439 -17.92 -21.44 16.98
N LEU A 440 -18.58 -20.29 16.78
CA LEU A 440 -20.04 -20.21 16.59
C LEU A 440 -20.49 -20.60 15.16
N ASP A 441 -19.56 -20.76 14.23
CA ASP A 441 -19.86 -21.16 12.85
C ASP A 441 -20.68 -22.46 12.80
N VAL A 442 -21.91 -22.37 12.28
CA VAL A 442 -22.84 -23.51 12.22
C VAL A 442 -22.28 -24.55 11.25
N GLY A 443 -22.09 -25.79 11.75
CA GLY A 443 -21.70 -26.95 10.93
C GLY A 443 -20.20 -27.23 10.83
N THR A 444 -19.32 -26.44 11.45
CA THR A 444 -17.85 -26.55 11.26
C THR A 444 -17.00 -26.72 12.52
N SER A 445 -17.46 -26.36 13.72
CA SER A 445 -16.63 -26.53 14.93
C SER A 445 -17.04 -27.79 15.70
N ASN A 446 -16.19 -28.82 15.65
CA ASN A 446 -16.25 -29.99 16.53
C ASN A 446 -14.82 -30.45 16.83
N ASP A 447 -14.64 -31.52 17.62
CA ASP A 447 -13.31 -32.01 18.00
C ASP A 447 -12.42 -32.43 16.79
N GLU A 448 -12.99 -32.56 15.58
CA GLU A 448 -12.32 -32.95 14.34
C GLU A 448 -12.22 -31.81 13.29
N HIS A 449 -12.87 -30.66 13.52
CA HIS A 449 -12.98 -29.59 12.54
C HIS A 449 -12.68 -28.20 13.16
N PRO A 450 -11.79 -27.40 12.53
CA PRO A 450 -11.51 -26.05 13.00
C PRO A 450 -12.68 -25.10 12.72
N GLY A 451 -13.12 -24.35 13.74
CA GLY A 451 -14.03 -23.21 13.58
C GLY A 451 -13.28 -21.97 13.06
N ASP A 452 -13.98 -20.95 12.59
CA ASP A 452 -13.43 -19.64 12.18
C ASP A 452 -12.33 -19.75 11.11
N LEU A 453 -12.50 -20.63 10.12
CA LEU A 453 -11.59 -20.70 8.97
C LEU A 453 -11.75 -19.52 8.03
N PHE A 454 -12.98 -19.01 7.92
CA PHE A 454 -13.35 -17.85 7.13
C PHE A 454 -14.25 -16.95 7.97
N GLY A 455 -14.24 -15.65 7.69
CA GLY A 455 -15.05 -14.68 8.39
C GLY A 455 -14.59 -14.41 9.82
N ASN A 456 -15.42 -13.66 10.54
CA ASN A 456 -15.09 -13.00 11.81
C ASN A 456 -13.95 -11.99 11.65
N VAL A 457 -12.71 -12.47 11.50
CA VAL A 457 -11.52 -11.66 11.27
C VAL A 457 -10.59 -12.37 10.29
N TRP A 458 -9.87 -11.57 9.50
CA TRP A 458 -8.72 -12.05 8.73
C TRP A 458 -7.71 -12.76 9.63
N GLN A 459 -7.03 -13.77 9.12
CA GLN A 459 -5.98 -14.50 9.84
C GLN A 459 -4.60 -14.08 9.35
N TRP A 460 -3.81 -13.48 10.25
CA TRP A 460 -2.39 -13.23 9.98
C TRP A 460 -1.64 -14.53 9.70
N CYS A 461 -0.92 -14.55 8.58
CA CYS A 461 -0.06 -15.65 8.16
C CYS A 461 1.42 -15.27 8.27
N GLU A 462 2.30 -16.24 8.53
CA GLU A 462 3.76 -15.98 8.58
C GLU A 462 4.37 -15.62 7.21
N ASP A 463 3.70 -16.05 6.14
CA ASP A 463 4.09 -15.79 4.77
C ASP A 463 4.12 -14.29 4.47
N GLU A 464 5.20 -13.87 3.80
CA GLU A 464 5.22 -12.57 3.14
C GLU A 464 4.39 -12.63 1.86
N PHE A 465 3.78 -11.52 1.48
CA PHE A 465 2.96 -11.47 0.27
C PHE A 465 3.80 -11.83 -0.95
N ASN A 466 3.34 -12.83 -1.73
CA ASN A 466 4.16 -13.46 -2.76
C ASN A 466 3.37 -13.84 -4.02
N PRO A 467 4.00 -13.77 -5.21
CA PRO A 467 3.39 -14.23 -6.45
C PRO A 467 3.31 -15.76 -6.47
N LEU A 468 2.29 -16.30 -7.15
CA LEU A 468 2.23 -17.71 -7.51
C LEU A 468 3.01 -17.99 -8.80
N ASP A 469 3.37 -19.25 -9.04
CA ASP A 469 4.02 -19.62 -10.31
C ASP A 469 3.04 -19.37 -11.46
N GLY A 470 3.47 -18.60 -12.47
CA GLY A 470 2.59 -18.17 -13.55
C GLY A 470 1.76 -16.92 -13.24
N PHE A 471 2.03 -16.21 -12.15
CA PHE A 471 1.49 -14.87 -11.91
C PHE A 471 1.74 -13.95 -13.11
N THR A 472 0.70 -13.22 -13.50
CA THR A 472 0.76 -12.20 -14.54
C THR A 472 0.01 -10.96 -14.09
N VAL A 473 0.66 -9.80 -14.23
CA VAL A 473 0.10 -8.51 -13.86
C VAL A 473 -1.16 -8.20 -14.66
N ASN A 474 -2.20 -7.69 -14.01
CA ASN A 474 -3.39 -7.22 -14.72
C ASN A 474 -3.07 -5.91 -15.47
N LYS A 475 -3.25 -5.89 -16.80
CA LYS A 475 -2.93 -4.72 -17.64
C LYS A 475 -3.72 -3.44 -17.29
N PHE A 476 -4.85 -3.56 -16.60
CA PHE A 476 -5.67 -2.41 -16.21
C PHE A 476 -5.31 -1.91 -14.81
N TYR A 477 -4.57 -2.68 -14.01
CA TYR A 477 -4.18 -2.31 -12.65
C TYR A 477 -2.84 -2.98 -12.29
N ASP A 478 -1.76 -2.42 -12.83
CA ASP A 478 -0.43 -3.02 -12.78
C ASP A 478 0.32 -2.80 -11.46
N ASP A 479 -0.13 -1.83 -10.66
CA ASP A 479 0.40 -1.47 -9.35
C ASP A 479 -0.42 -2.01 -8.16
N PHE A 480 -1.39 -2.90 -8.38
CA PHE A 480 -2.19 -3.48 -7.28
C PHE A 480 -1.39 -4.46 -6.40
N SER A 481 -0.70 -5.44 -7.01
CA SER A 481 0.00 -6.50 -6.25
C SER A 481 1.52 -6.38 -6.28
N VAL A 482 2.10 -6.01 -7.43
CA VAL A 482 3.55 -6.06 -7.67
C VAL A 482 4.35 -5.22 -6.67
N PRO A 483 3.96 -3.98 -6.33
CA PRO A 483 4.73 -3.16 -5.38
C PRO A 483 4.83 -3.78 -3.99
N CYS A 484 3.91 -4.67 -3.62
CA CYS A 484 3.81 -5.27 -2.30
C CYS A 484 4.52 -6.64 -2.20
N PHE A 485 5.10 -7.15 -3.28
CA PHE A 485 6.01 -8.29 -3.27
C PHE A 485 7.42 -7.86 -2.84
N ASP A 486 7.52 -7.18 -1.70
CA ASP A 486 8.72 -6.48 -1.23
C ASP A 486 9.37 -7.09 0.02
N GLY A 487 8.80 -8.19 0.54
CA GLY A 487 9.24 -8.83 1.79
C GLY A 487 8.82 -8.09 3.07
N GLU A 488 8.06 -7.01 2.94
CA GLU A 488 7.68 -6.13 4.05
C GLU A 488 6.15 -6.08 4.26
N HIS A 489 5.41 -6.89 3.48
CA HIS A 489 3.98 -7.12 3.63
C HIS A 489 3.70 -8.57 4.05
N GLN A 490 2.78 -8.73 5.00
CA GLN A 490 2.41 -10.04 5.56
C GLN A 490 1.04 -10.43 5.04
N MET A 491 0.91 -11.70 4.68
CA MET A 491 -0.34 -12.23 4.15
C MET A 491 -1.42 -12.32 5.24
N ILE A 492 -2.66 -12.07 4.83
CA ILE A 492 -3.87 -12.34 5.59
C ILE A 492 -4.84 -13.17 4.75
N LEU A 493 -5.50 -14.14 5.38
CA LEU A 493 -6.43 -15.06 4.70
C LEU A 493 -7.76 -15.19 5.45
N GLY A 494 -8.83 -15.52 4.72
CA GLY A 494 -10.11 -15.96 5.28
C GLY A 494 -11.23 -14.91 5.33
N GLY A 495 -10.93 -13.62 5.14
CA GLY A 495 -11.94 -12.56 5.27
C GLY A 495 -12.33 -12.26 6.72
N SER A 496 -12.84 -11.06 6.95
CA SER A 496 -13.46 -10.60 8.20
C SER A 496 -14.99 -10.50 8.07
N PHE A 497 -15.69 -10.16 9.15
CA PHE A 497 -17.15 -9.97 9.14
C PHE A 497 -17.65 -8.99 8.06
N ILE A 498 -16.82 -8.03 7.67
CA ILE A 498 -17.13 -7.02 6.66
C ILE A 498 -16.51 -7.31 5.30
N SER A 499 -15.67 -8.33 5.16
CA SER A 499 -15.18 -8.76 3.84
C SER A 499 -16.36 -9.20 2.99
N THR A 500 -16.44 -8.67 1.77
CA THR A 500 -17.54 -8.92 0.83
C THR A 500 -16.99 -9.15 -0.57
N GLY A 501 -17.79 -9.77 -1.45
CA GLY A 501 -17.34 -10.02 -2.82
C GLY A 501 -16.11 -10.92 -2.86
N ASP A 502 -15.08 -10.51 -3.58
CA ASP A 502 -13.82 -11.25 -3.72
C ASP A 502 -13.12 -11.50 -2.37
N GLU A 503 -13.12 -10.52 -1.47
CA GLU A 503 -12.50 -10.62 -0.13
C GLU A 503 -13.11 -11.75 0.73
N ALA A 504 -14.36 -12.12 0.43
CA ALA A 504 -15.09 -13.19 1.10
C ALA A 504 -14.92 -14.57 0.42
N THR A 505 -14.14 -14.65 -0.66
CA THR A 505 -13.94 -15.91 -1.39
C THR A 505 -12.86 -16.78 -0.77
N THR A 506 -12.86 -18.06 -1.15
CA THR A 506 -11.78 -18.97 -0.74
C THR A 506 -10.45 -18.69 -1.44
N TRP A 507 -10.42 -17.87 -2.49
CA TRP A 507 -9.18 -17.58 -3.23
C TRP A 507 -8.52 -16.28 -2.79
N ALA A 508 -9.22 -15.43 -2.03
CA ALA A 508 -8.74 -14.14 -1.59
C ALA A 508 -7.34 -14.23 -0.93
N ARG A 509 -6.39 -13.49 -1.48
CA ARG A 509 -5.01 -13.35 -0.99
C ARG A 509 -4.71 -11.87 -0.75
N PHE A 510 -4.88 -11.44 0.49
CA PHE A 510 -4.65 -10.05 0.88
C PHE A 510 -3.39 -9.91 1.74
N HIS A 511 -2.94 -8.68 1.90
CA HIS A 511 -1.67 -8.39 2.55
C HIS A 511 -1.63 -6.97 3.11
N PHE A 512 -0.90 -6.80 4.20
CA PHE A 512 -0.66 -5.49 4.80
C PHE A 512 0.71 -5.46 5.47
N ARG A 513 1.27 -4.26 5.62
CA ARG A 513 2.43 -4.07 6.49
C ARG A 513 2.10 -4.57 7.91
N PRO A 514 3.03 -5.23 8.62
CA PRO A 514 2.78 -5.84 9.93
C PRO A 514 2.18 -4.96 11.03
N HIS A 515 2.35 -3.64 10.90
CA HIS A 515 1.96 -2.66 11.91
C HIS A 515 0.57 -2.07 11.70
N PHE A 516 -0.03 -2.26 10.52
CA PHE A 516 -1.38 -1.78 10.26
C PHE A 516 -2.40 -2.60 11.04
N PHE A 517 -3.38 -1.90 11.60
CA PHE A 517 -4.57 -2.55 12.11
C PHE A 517 -5.51 -2.84 10.94
N GLN A 518 -6.07 -4.04 10.95
CA GLN A 518 -7.16 -4.49 10.09
C GLN A 518 -8.20 -5.15 10.99
N HIS A 519 -9.33 -5.61 10.44
CA HIS A 519 -10.15 -6.60 11.15
C HIS A 519 -9.48 -7.97 11.08
N ALA A 520 -8.29 -8.06 11.69
CA ALA A 520 -7.41 -9.21 11.65
C ALA A 520 -7.10 -9.71 13.05
N GLY A 521 -7.20 -11.02 13.22
CA GLY A 521 -6.73 -11.78 14.36
C GLY A 521 -5.77 -12.86 13.90
N PHE A 522 -5.69 -13.96 14.63
CA PHE A 522 -4.74 -15.01 14.30
C PHE A 522 -5.11 -16.38 14.87
N ARG A 523 -4.50 -17.39 14.23
CA ARG A 523 -4.51 -18.79 14.65
C ARG A 523 -3.09 -19.20 14.99
N ILE A 524 -2.94 -20.00 16.05
CA ILE A 524 -1.64 -20.55 16.43
C ILE A 524 -1.51 -21.99 15.94
N VAL A 525 -0.30 -22.35 15.52
CA VAL A 525 0.05 -23.71 15.12
C VAL A 525 1.32 -24.19 15.80
N THR A 526 1.51 -25.50 15.86
CA THR A 526 2.79 -26.14 16.21
C THR A 526 3.11 -27.22 15.18
N SER A 527 4.36 -27.29 14.73
CA SER A 527 4.82 -28.29 13.76
C SER A 527 6.33 -28.51 13.85
N THR A 528 6.81 -29.57 13.19
CA THR A 528 8.25 -29.78 13.00
C THR A 528 8.75 -28.84 11.91
N GLY A 529 9.42 -27.75 12.29
CA GLY A 529 9.95 -26.75 11.36
C GLY A 529 9.05 -25.50 11.23
N ASN A 530 9.22 -24.75 10.14
CA ASN A 530 8.50 -23.49 9.92
C ASN A 530 7.20 -23.66 9.13
N GLY A 531 6.74 -24.89 8.84
CA GLY A 531 5.51 -25.10 8.04
C GLY A 531 5.61 -24.73 6.57
N GLY A 532 6.81 -24.45 6.06
CA GLY A 532 7.01 -24.01 4.68
C GLY A 532 6.70 -22.53 4.45
N VAL A 533 6.88 -21.67 5.48
CA VAL A 533 6.73 -20.21 5.34
C VAL A 533 7.42 -19.74 4.07
N VAL A 534 6.66 -19.04 3.23
CA VAL A 534 7.21 -18.32 2.09
C VAL A 534 7.68 -16.97 2.58
N LYS A 535 9.01 -16.86 2.66
CA LYS A 535 9.68 -15.58 2.81
C LYS A 535 10.07 -15.13 1.42
N ILE A 536 9.62 -13.94 1.04
CA ILE A 536 10.31 -13.24 -0.02
C ILE A 536 11.62 -12.84 0.64
N ASN A 537 12.62 -13.67 0.39
CA ASN A 537 13.97 -13.19 0.36
C ASN A 537 13.90 -11.87 -0.41
N ALA A 538 14.06 -10.74 0.28
CA ALA A 538 14.42 -9.51 -0.40
C ALA A 538 15.60 -9.79 -1.35
N SER A 539 16.39 -10.85 -1.14
CA SER A 539 17.40 -11.36 -2.06
C SER A 539 16.94 -12.06 -3.37
N GLU A 540 15.64 -12.24 -3.68
CA GLU A 540 15.18 -12.67 -5.03
C GLU A 540 14.20 -11.70 -5.70
N SER A 541 13.50 -10.85 -4.95
CA SER A 541 12.95 -9.58 -5.47
C SER A 541 13.96 -8.45 -5.24
N LYS A 542 15.17 -8.59 -5.79
CA LYS A 542 16.28 -7.64 -5.69
C LYS A 542 16.22 -6.73 -4.46
N ASP A 543 16.94 -7.09 -3.40
CA ASP A 543 17.48 -6.17 -2.41
C ASP A 543 17.85 -4.95 -3.22
N ASN A 544 17.23 -3.79 -2.97
CA ASN A 544 17.71 -2.56 -3.60
C ASN A 544 19.22 -2.59 -3.35
N PRO A 545 20.06 -2.83 -4.38
CA PRO A 545 21.42 -3.28 -4.12
C PRO A 545 22.19 -2.23 -3.32
N TYR A 546 21.69 -0.98 -3.39
CA TYR A 546 22.09 0.22 -2.69
C TYR A 546 21.88 0.19 -1.15
N GLU A 547 21.01 -0.67 -0.60
CA GLU A 547 20.83 -0.81 0.86
C GLU A 547 21.94 -1.65 1.54
N ARG A 548 22.81 -2.29 0.76
CA ARG A 548 23.94 -3.04 1.30
C ARG A 548 25.05 -2.08 1.73
N GLU A 549 25.63 -2.30 2.92
CA GLU A 549 26.76 -1.51 3.43
C GLU A 549 27.93 -1.46 2.43
N SER A 550 28.18 -2.54 1.69
CA SER A 550 29.20 -2.58 0.64
C SER A 550 28.94 -1.57 -0.49
N ILE A 551 27.70 -1.44 -0.94
CA ILE A 551 27.32 -0.51 -2.01
C ILE A 551 27.28 0.94 -1.50
N LEU A 552 26.80 1.17 -0.28
CA LEU A 552 26.93 2.48 0.38
C LEU A 552 28.38 2.96 0.42
N ASN A 553 29.30 2.08 0.81
CA ASN A 553 30.73 2.39 0.83
C ASN A 553 31.31 2.66 -0.58
N GLU A 554 30.86 1.94 -1.61
CA GLU A 554 31.24 2.21 -3.01
C GLU A 554 30.75 3.59 -3.48
N TYR A 555 29.53 3.99 -3.11
CA TYR A 555 28.98 5.31 -3.44
C TYR A 555 29.64 6.44 -2.65
N LEU A 556 29.94 6.25 -1.36
CA LEU A 556 30.76 7.19 -0.59
C LEU A 556 32.16 7.35 -1.20
N THR A 557 32.74 6.25 -1.72
CA THR A 557 34.01 6.30 -2.46
C THR A 557 33.87 7.11 -3.75
N LEU A 558 32.85 6.83 -4.57
CA LEU A 558 32.59 7.53 -5.82
C LEU A 558 32.38 9.04 -5.63
N HIS A 559 31.62 9.41 -4.60
CA HIS A 559 31.22 10.80 -4.37
C HIS A 559 32.26 11.63 -3.63
N PHE A 560 33.05 11.03 -2.72
CA PHE A 560 33.86 11.81 -1.77
C PHE A 560 35.31 11.33 -1.58
N ALA A 561 35.71 10.16 -2.09
CA ALA A 561 37.11 9.76 -1.95
C ALA A 561 38.01 10.67 -2.84
N PRO A 562 39.22 11.03 -2.39
CA PRO A 562 40.17 11.79 -3.20
C PRO A 562 40.47 11.11 -4.54
N ALA A 563 40.76 11.89 -5.58
CA ALA A 563 41.06 11.38 -6.91
C ALA A 563 42.24 10.38 -6.91
N GLU A 564 43.20 10.52 -6.01
CA GLU A 564 44.32 9.59 -5.79
C GLU A 564 43.87 8.23 -5.25
N ILE A 565 42.79 8.19 -4.47
CA ILE A 565 42.22 6.97 -3.90
C ILE A 565 41.27 6.30 -4.89
N GLN A 566 40.46 7.11 -5.58
CA GLN A 566 39.62 6.63 -6.68
C GLN A 566 40.52 6.05 -7.79
N MET A 567 41.55 6.77 -8.23
CA MET A 567 42.49 6.31 -9.26
C MET A 567 43.96 6.51 -8.82
N PRO A 568 44.58 5.50 -8.19
CA PRO A 568 45.97 5.57 -7.73
C PRO A 568 46.99 5.41 -8.86
N PHE A 569 46.57 4.96 -10.05
CA PHE A 569 47.46 4.71 -11.17
C PHE A 569 47.68 5.96 -12.00
N THR A 570 48.94 6.35 -12.22
CA THR A 570 49.32 7.54 -13.00
C THR A 570 49.13 7.38 -14.51
N PHE A 571 48.93 6.15 -15.00
CA PHE A 571 48.70 5.88 -16.43
C PHE A 571 47.22 5.97 -16.84
N ILE A 572 46.30 6.20 -15.88
CA ILE A 572 44.89 6.46 -16.14
C ILE A 572 44.63 7.91 -15.71
N SER A 573 43.97 8.71 -16.58
CA SER A 573 43.65 10.10 -16.22
C SER A 573 42.70 10.14 -15.03
N ARG A 574 42.98 11.05 -14.09
CA ARG A 574 42.09 11.35 -12.96
C ARG A 574 40.91 12.20 -13.36
N ASP A 575 40.86 12.75 -14.58
CA ASP A 575 39.68 13.47 -15.10
C ASP A 575 38.42 12.59 -15.20
N LEU A 576 38.58 11.27 -15.02
CA LEU A 576 37.50 10.29 -14.97
C LEU A 576 36.81 10.23 -13.60
N THR A 577 37.39 10.79 -12.54
CA THR A 577 36.84 10.80 -11.16
C THR A 577 35.83 11.93 -10.97
N GLU A 578 35.31 12.11 -9.75
CA GLU A 578 34.45 13.24 -9.36
C GLU A 578 33.21 13.40 -10.26
N PHE A 579 32.66 12.28 -10.74
CA PHE A 579 31.54 12.30 -11.68
C PHE A 579 30.31 13.05 -11.16
N PRO A 580 29.86 12.88 -9.89
CA PRO A 580 28.74 13.66 -9.36
C PRO A 580 28.99 15.17 -9.37
N GLN A 581 30.21 15.60 -9.03
CA GLN A 581 30.60 17.02 -9.02
C GLN A 581 30.63 17.58 -10.45
N ARG A 582 31.21 16.85 -11.41
CA ARG A 582 31.20 17.26 -12.83
C ARG A 582 29.79 17.37 -13.40
N CYS A 583 28.86 16.52 -12.98
CA CYS A 583 27.44 16.63 -13.35
C CYS A 583 26.81 17.93 -12.80
N ALA A 584 27.05 18.25 -11.52
CA ALA A 584 26.58 19.49 -10.90
C ALA A 584 27.22 20.75 -11.52
N GLU A 585 28.51 20.71 -11.84
CA GLU A 585 29.22 21.80 -12.52
C GLU A 585 28.65 22.05 -13.92
N LEU A 586 28.23 21.00 -14.64
CA LEU A 586 27.55 21.14 -15.93
C LEU A 586 26.22 21.90 -15.78
N VAL A 587 25.44 21.59 -14.73
CA VAL A 587 24.23 22.36 -14.37
C VAL A 587 24.59 23.83 -14.16
N MET A 588 25.57 24.10 -13.28
CA MET A 588 25.96 25.48 -12.94
C MET A 588 26.48 26.29 -14.13
N LYS A 589 27.27 25.66 -15.01
CA LYS A 589 27.80 26.26 -16.24
C LYS A 589 26.67 26.74 -17.14
N TRP A 590 25.62 25.92 -17.31
CA TRP A 590 24.49 26.27 -18.15
C TRP A 590 23.53 27.26 -17.49
N THR A 591 23.39 27.21 -16.18
CA THR A 591 22.69 28.23 -15.40
C THR A 591 23.28 29.62 -15.64
N ASP A 592 24.61 29.77 -15.64
CA ASP A 592 25.26 31.04 -15.99
C ASP A 592 25.04 31.42 -17.45
N LYS A 593 25.28 30.47 -18.36
CA LYS A 593 25.20 30.71 -19.81
C LYS A 593 23.80 31.15 -20.25
N LEU A 594 22.76 30.69 -19.57
CA LEU A 594 21.37 31.04 -19.84
C LEU A 594 20.85 32.22 -19.00
N GLY A 595 21.64 32.73 -18.05
CA GLY A 595 21.21 33.78 -17.13
C GLY A 595 20.07 33.36 -16.20
N ILE A 596 20.03 32.08 -15.81
CA ILE A 596 19.02 31.54 -14.89
C ILE A 596 19.38 31.97 -13.45
N ASN A 597 18.44 32.59 -12.74
CA ASN A 597 18.60 32.88 -11.32
C ASN A 597 18.63 31.56 -10.52
N PRO A 598 19.71 31.23 -9.76
CA PRO A 598 19.88 29.93 -9.11
C PRO A 598 19.22 29.88 -7.71
N GLU A 599 17.89 29.86 -7.66
CA GLU A 599 17.17 29.77 -6.39
C GLU A 599 16.95 28.32 -5.97
N ARG A 600 16.38 27.49 -6.84
CA ARG A 600 15.93 26.13 -6.55
C ARG A 600 16.47 25.12 -7.55
N ALA A 601 17.25 24.16 -7.07
CA ALA A 601 17.67 22.98 -7.85
C ALA A 601 17.05 21.69 -7.28
N LEU A 602 16.80 20.73 -8.16
CA LEU A 602 16.39 19.37 -7.81
C LEU A 602 17.44 18.37 -8.30
N ASP A 603 17.87 17.48 -7.43
CA ASP A 603 18.77 16.37 -7.74
C ASP A 603 18.02 15.05 -7.55
N ILE A 604 17.67 14.37 -8.64
CA ILE A 604 16.89 13.13 -8.62
C ILE A 604 17.85 11.95 -8.79
N GLY A 605 17.80 10.99 -7.86
CA GLY A 605 18.78 9.91 -7.75
C GLY A 605 20.09 10.41 -7.15
N CYS A 606 20.01 11.23 -6.10
CA CYS A 606 21.15 11.96 -5.53
C CYS A 606 22.18 11.08 -4.81
N ALA A 607 21.84 9.81 -4.55
CA ALA A 607 22.60 8.88 -3.74
C ALA A 607 23.07 9.51 -2.42
N VAL A 608 24.37 9.47 -2.14
CA VAL A 608 24.96 10.03 -0.91
C VAL A 608 25.22 11.55 -0.99
N GLY A 609 24.69 12.23 -2.02
CA GLY A 609 24.57 13.68 -2.06
C GLY A 609 25.74 14.46 -2.67
N GLY A 610 26.77 13.80 -3.20
CA GLY A 610 27.95 14.48 -3.77
C GLY A 610 27.64 15.59 -4.81
N SER A 611 26.70 15.34 -5.73
CA SER A 611 26.19 16.35 -6.68
C SER A 611 25.35 17.42 -5.97
N SER A 612 24.53 17.05 -5.00
CA SER A 612 23.67 17.96 -4.24
C SER A 612 24.48 18.97 -3.41
N PHE A 613 25.54 18.51 -2.73
CA PHE A 613 26.48 19.37 -2.01
C PHE A 613 27.17 20.34 -2.95
N LYS A 614 27.58 19.88 -4.13
CA LYS A 614 28.15 20.75 -5.14
C LYS A 614 27.13 21.80 -5.58
N LEU A 615 25.91 21.41 -5.96
CA LEU A 615 24.84 22.34 -6.36
C LEU A 615 24.57 23.43 -5.32
N ALA A 616 24.62 23.10 -4.03
CA ALA A 616 24.36 24.03 -2.92
C ALA A 616 25.39 25.17 -2.79
N GLU A 617 26.58 25.04 -3.41
CA GLU A 617 27.54 26.14 -3.51
C GLU A 617 26.96 27.33 -4.29
N LYS A 618 26.06 27.06 -5.24
CA LYS A 618 25.46 28.08 -6.12
C LYS A 618 23.97 28.31 -5.88
N TYR A 619 23.21 27.24 -5.66
CA TYR A 619 21.76 27.32 -5.47
C TYR A 619 21.41 27.67 -4.03
N SER A 620 20.38 28.51 -3.87
CA SER A 620 19.92 28.95 -2.55
C SER A 620 19.15 27.85 -1.81
N ALA A 621 18.55 26.92 -2.54
CA ALA A 621 17.88 25.72 -2.05
C ALA A 621 18.08 24.56 -3.03
N VAL A 622 18.44 23.39 -2.49
CA VAL A 622 18.60 22.14 -3.25
C VAL A 622 17.71 21.07 -2.62
N THR A 623 16.77 20.53 -3.39
CA THR A 623 16.05 19.32 -2.97
C THR A 623 16.76 18.12 -3.58
N ALA A 624 17.06 17.10 -2.77
CA ALA A 624 17.85 15.94 -3.19
C ALA A 624 17.09 14.66 -2.85
N LEU A 625 16.79 13.85 -3.86
CA LEU A 625 15.91 12.69 -3.75
C LEU A 625 16.63 11.40 -4.12
N ASP A 626 16.45 10.37 -3.31
CA ASP A 626 16.87 9.01 -3.65
C ASP A 626 15.88 7.97 -3.11
N LEU A 627 15.80 6.82 -3.75
CA LEU A 627 14.94 5.72 -3.28
C LEU A 627 15.56 5.02 -2.07
N SER A 628 16.90 4.99 -1.97
CA SER A 628 17.62 4.30 -0.91
C SER A 628 17.63 5.08 0.40
N GLN A 629 17.15 4.44 1.46
CA GLN A 629 17.19 5.01 2.81
C GLN A 629 18.63 5.10 3.31
N SER A 630 19.45 4.07 3.09
CA SER A 630 20.86 4.08 3.53
C SER A 630 21.66 5.26 2.95
N PHE A 631 21.39 5.63 1.69
CA PHE A 631 22.04 6.74 1.02
C PHE A 631 21.59 8.09 1.60
N ILE A 632 20.28 8.27 1.78
CA ILE A 632 19.71 9.49 2.36
C ILE A 632 20.18 9.66 3.82
N ASP A 633 20.25 8.59 4.60
CA ASP A 633 20.73 8.65 5.99
C ASP A 633 22.21 9.03 6.05
N ALA A 634 23.05 8.46 5.17
CA ALA A 634 24.45 8.84 5.06
C ALA A 634 24.63 10.30 4.65
N ALA A 635 23.83 10.78 3.68
CA ALA A 635 23.85 12.17 3.23
C ALA A 635 23.40 13.15 4.32
N LYS A 636 22.32 12.83 5.05
CA LYS A 636 21.84 13.62 6.20
C LYS A 636 22.85 13.64 7.34
N ARG A 637 23.51 12.51 7.61
CA ARG A 637 24.58 12.45 8.61
C ARG A 637 25.78 13.30 8.20
N LEU A 638 26.20 13.21 6.94
CA LEU A 638 27.26 14.04 6.39
C LEU A 638 26.89 15.53 6.45
N GLN A 639 25.63 15.89 6.18
CA GLN A 639 25.09 17.25 6.30
C GLN A 639 25.14 17.77 7.75
N ALA A 640 24.72 16.95 8.72
CA ALA A 640 24.67 17.33 10.13
C ALA A 640 26.08 17.40 10.76
N ASP A 641 26.86 16.34 10.57
CA ASP A 641 28.15 16.15 11.23
C ASP A 641 29.29 16.83 10.48
N GLY A 642 29.13 17.07 9.17
CA GLY A 642 30.13 17.67 8.27
C GLY A 642 31.16 16.67 7.76
N SER A 643 31.23 15.50 8.39
CA SER A 643 31.99 14.37 7.91
C SER A 643 31.34 13.05 8.28
N ILE A 644 31.67 12.00 7.51
CA ILE A 644 31.29 10.62 7.80
C ILE A 644 32.48 9.69 7.49
N ARG A 645 32.75 8.76 8.41
CA ARG A 645 33.76 7.71 8.18
C ARG A 645 33.14 6.51 7.51
N PHE A 646 33.88 5.93 6.57
CA PHE A 646 33.44 4.80 5.76
C PHE A 646 34.61 3.93 5.34
N LYS A 647 34.31 2.71 4.88
CA LYS A 647 35.34 1.73 4.50
C LYS A 647 35.48 1.68 2.99
N CYS A 648 36.69 1.82 2.50
CA CYS A 648 37.02 1.68 1.08
C CYS A 648 37.76 0.37 0.87
N ARG A 649 37.17 -0.54 0.09
CA ARG A 649 37.72 -1.88 -0.17
C ARG A 649 39.02 -1.79 -0.98
N THR A 650 40.06 -2.51 -0.57
CA THR A 650 41.35 -2.55 -1.29
C THR A 650 41.53 -3.87 -2.04
N GLU A 651 41.41 -4.99 -1.34
CA GLU A 651 41.59 -6.34 -1.87
C GLU A 651 40.83 -7.36 -1.01
N GLY A 652 40.16 -8.35 -1.61
CA GLY A 652 39.45 -9.37 -0.83
C GLY A 652 38.45 -8.75 0.14
N GLU A 653 38.54 -9.06 1.43
CA GLU A 653 37.73 -8.41 2.49
C GLU A 653 38.49 -7.25 3.17
N GLN A 654 39.71 -6.93 2.74
CA GLN A 654 40.50 -5.84 3.30
C GLN A 654 39.94 -4.49 2.88
N THR A 655 39.92 -3.57 3.83
CA THR A 655 39.43 -2.20 3.66
C THR A 655 40.39 -1.21 4.31
N ILE A 656 40.48 0.00 3.75
CA ILE A 656 41.03 1.17 4.44
C ILE A 656 39.87 2.05 4.94
N GLU A 657 40.06 2.74 6.04
CA GLU A 657 39.08 3.71 6.55
C GLU A 657 39.34 5.07 5.92
N LEU A 658 38.29 5.72 5.41
CA LEU A 658 38.30 7.05 4.83
C LEU A 658 37.29 7.93 5.55
N GLU A 659 37.47 9.24 5.42
CA GLU A 659 36.54 10.25 5.91
C GLU A 659 36.07 11.11 4.74
N ALA A 660 34.77 11.06 4.45
CA ALA A 660 34.14 12.02 3.55
C ALA A 660 33.86 13.29 4.35
N ALA A 661 34.22 14.46 3.80
CA ALA A 661 34.02 15.75 4.46
C ALA A 661 33.43 16.76 3.47
N ILE A 662 32.59 17.65 3.97
CA ILE A 662 31.90 18.69 3.20
C ILE A 662 32.07 20.08 3.84
N ASP A 663 31.84 21.13 3.06
CA ASP A 663 31.63 22.46 3.64
C ASP A 663 30.21 22.57 4.24
N LYS A 664 30.13 22.80 5.56
CA LYS A 664 28.85 22.96 6.25
C LYS A 664 28.12 24.24 5.87
N SER A 665 28.81 25.26 5.35
CA SER A 665 28.23 26.59 5.14
C SER A 665 27.08 26.58 4.12
N SER A 666 27.20 25.75 3.06
CA SER A 666 26.19 25.55 2.03
C SER A 666 25.29 24.34 2.29
N ALA A 667 25.73 23.38 3.12
CA ALA A 667 25.02 22.14 3.40
C ALA A 667 23.59 22.35 3.94
N GLN A 668 23.36 23.42 4.72
CA GLN A 668 22.03 23.74 5.28
C GLN A 668 21.00 24.17 4.21
N ARG A 669 21.43 24.41 2.97
CA ARG A 669 20.54 24.72 1.83
C ARG A 669 19.94 23.47 1.20
N ILE A 670 20.33 22.28 1.66
CA ILE A 670 19.95 21.01 1.05
C ILE A 670 18.85 20.35 1.87
N ASP A 671 17.84 19.84 1.19
CA ASP A 671 16.79 19.04 1.78
C ASP A 671 16.82 17.64 1.16
N PHE A 672 17.39 16.68 1.91
CA PHE A 672 17.48 15.29 1.53
C PHE A 672 16.19 14.55 1.89
N ARG A 673 15.54 13.91 0.91
CA ARG A 673 14.31 13.14 1.11
C ARG A 673 14.40 11.79 0.42
N ARG A 674 13.77 10.78 1.03
CA ARG A 674 13.52 9.52 0.35
C ARG A 674 12.30 9.70 -0.56
N ALA A 675 12.44 9.38 -1.85
CA ALA A 675 11.35 9.45 -2.81
C ALA A 675 11.63 8.53 -4.01
N ASP A 676 10.57 7.99 -4.62
CA ASP A 676 10.67 7.24 -5.86
C ASP A 676 10.67 8.20 -7.06
N ALA A 677 11.68 8.08 -7.92
CA ALA A 677 11.78 8.84 -9.16
C ALA A 677 10.70 8.48 -10.20
N CYS A 678 10.06 7.31 -10.07
CA CYS A 678 8.92 6.91 -10.90
C CYS A 678 7.58 7.45 -10.38
N ALA A 679 7.52 7.89 -9.11
CA ALA A 679 6.34 8.42 -8.44
C ALA A 679 6.67 9.71 -7.67
N LEU A 680 7.23 10.69 -8.38
CA LEU A 680 7.73 11.93 -7.78
C LEU A 680 6.60 12.76 -7.16
N PRO A 681 6.78 13.30 -5.94
CA PRO A 681 5.74 14.04 -5.24
C PRO A 681 5.14 15.22 -6.04
N PRO A 682 3.81 15.43 -5.99
CA PRO A 682 3.12 16.44 -6.79
C PRO A 682 3.51 17.88 -6.41
N GLU A 683 3.98 18.13 -5.19
CA GLU A 683 4.43 19.44 -4.72
C GLU A 683 5.78 19.88 -5.32
N LEU A 684 6.51 18.97 -5.97
CA LEU A 684 7.76 19.30 -6.66
C LEU A 684 7.44 20.06 -7.96
N VAL A 685 7.42 21.38 -7.88
CA VAL A 685 7.18 22.28 -9.00
C VAL A 685 8.10 23.50 -8.96
N ASP A 686 8.25 24.15 -10.12
CA ASP A 686 8.95 25.42 -10.31
C ASP A 686 10.44 25.41 -9.92
N PHE A 687 11.15 24.34 -10.27
CA PHE A 687 12.62 24.28 -10.14
C PHE A 687 13.31 24.98 -11.30
N ASP A 688 14.41 25.67 -11.00
CA ASP A 688 15.23 26.39 -11.98
C ASP A 688 16.15 25.44 -12.76
N ALA A 689 16.59 24.37 -12.09
CA ALA A 689 17.37 23.30 -12.67
C ALA A 689 17.05 21.95 -12.04
N VAL A 690 17.08 20.90 -12.87
CA VAL A 690 16.93 19.50 -12.44
C VAL A 690 18.12 18.69 -12.96
N LEU A 691 18.71 17.87 -12.09
CA LEU A 691 19.76 16.92 -12.42
C LEU A 691 19.25 15.49 -12.29
N LEU A 692 19.51 14.66 -13.30
CA LEU A 692 19.31 13.21 -13.28
C LEU A 692 20.64 12.54 -13.67
N ALA A 693 21.48 12.25 -12.68
CA ALA A 693 22.83 11.74 -12.91
C ALA A 693 22.85 10.20 -12.90
N ASN A 694 23.14 9.57 -14.05
CA ASN A 694 23.21 8.11 -14.21
C ASN A 694 21.94 7.35 -13.72
N LEU A 695 20.77 7.97 -13.87
CA LEU A 695 19.52 7.48 -13.27
C LEU A 695 18.61 6.75 -14.26
N ILE A 696 18.34 7.34 -15.43
CA ILE A 696 17.20 6.97 -16.30
C ILE A 696 17.14 5.48 -16.63
N CYS A 697 18.27 4.85 -16.99
CA CYS A 697 18.31 3.43 -17.35
C CYS A 697 18.33 2.46 -16.14
N ARG A 698 18.09 2.97 -14.92
CA ARG A 698 17.95 2.21 -13.67
C ARG A 698 16.54 2.30 -13.09
N LEU A 699 15.63 3.01 -13.74
CA LEU A 699 14.26 3.20 -13.28
C LEU A 699 13.34 2.07 -13.78
N PRO A 700 12.43 1.54 -12.95
CA PRO A 700 11.38 0.61 -13.37
C PRO A 700 10.49 1.19 -14.47
N SER A 701 10.08 2.45 -14.34
CA SER A 701 9.33 3.19 -15.34
C SER A 701 10.00 4.53 -15.66
N PRO A 702 10.95 4.57 -16.61
CA PRO A 702 11.69 5.80 -16.91
C PRO A 702 10.79 6.90 -17.50
N MET A 703 9.71 6.52 -18.19
CA MET A 703 8.78 7.49 -18.76
C MET A 703 7.93 8.20 -17.70
N SER A 704 7.64 7.56 -16.56
CA SER A 704 6.94 8.22 -15.44
C SER A 704 7.78 9.37 -14.87
N CYS A 705 9.11 9.19 -14.81
CA CYS A 705 10.03 10.26 -14.39
C CYS A 705 10.10 11.39 -15.43
N LEU A 706 10.30 11.06 -16.71
CA LEU A 706 10.44 12.05 -17.78
C LEU A 706 9.16 12.87 -18.01
N SER A 707 7.98 12.25 -17.95
CA SER A 707 6.70 12.93 -18.15
C SER A 707 6.42 13.99 -17.07
N ARG A 708 6.97 13.80 -15.87
CA ARG A 708 6.81 14.72 -14.73
C ARG A 708 7.66 15.99 -14.85
N LEU A 709 8.69 16.01 -15.71
CA LEU A 709 9.58 17.16 -15.88
C LEU A 709 8.88 18.38 -16.48
N SER A 710 7.83 18.19 -17.30
CA SER A 710 7.08 19.25 -17.99
C SER A 710 5.56 19.18 -17.74
N GLY A 711 4.76 19.89 -18.54
CA GLY A 711 3.31 20.06 -18.34
C GLY A 711 2.91 21.23 -17.41
N PRO A 712 1.61 21.47 -17.20
CA PRO A 712 1.10 22.62 -16.43
C PRO A 712 1.59 22.69 -14.98
N ARG A 713 1.82 21.53 -14.36
CA ARG A 713 2.45 21.38 -13.02
C ARG A 713 3.80 20.68 -13.08
N GLY A 714 4.53 20.82 -14.20
CA GLY A 714 5.84 20.18 -14.38
C GLY A 714 6.88 20.64 -13.37
N ILE A 715 7.84 19.76 -13.06
CA ILE A 715 8.91 20.05 -12.09
C ILE A 715 9.74 21.27 -12.52
N VAL A 716 10.09 21.34 -13.81
CA VAL A 716 11.01 22.34 -14.33
C VAL A 716 10.22 23.58 -14.74
N ARG A 717 10.53 24.78 -14.25
CA ARG A 717 9.84 25.99 -14.72
C ARG A 717 10.11 26.26 -16.20
N ARG A 718 9.26 27.03 -16.89
CA ARG A 718 9.56 27.48 -18.26
C ARG A 718 10.86 28.26 -18.31
N GLY A 719 11.72 27.98 -19.28
CA GLY A 719 13.09 28.49 -19.35
C GLY A 719 14.08 27.86 -18.38
N GLY A 720 13.66 26.95 -17.50
CA GLY A 720 14.51 26.18 -16.59
C GLY A 720 15.30 25.08 -17.30
N LEU A 721 16.25 24.50 -16.58
CA LEU A 721 17.27 23.58 -17.09
C LEU A 721 17.00 22.13 -16.65
N VAL A 722 17.26 21.17 -17.52
CA VAL A 722 17.41 19.75 -17.16
C VAL A 722 18.76 19.26 -17.67
N VAL A 723 19.55 18.64 -16.79
CA VAL A 723 20.77 17.93 -17.16
C VAL A 723 20.57 16.46 -16.87
N MET A 724 20.80 15.62 -17.88
CA MET A 724 20.71 14.17 -17.75
C MET A 724 22.01 13.52 -18.17
N THR A 725 22.47 12.55 -17.40
CA THR A 725 23.56 11.64 -17.82
C THR A 725 23.05 10.21 -17.80
N THR A 726 23.17 9.49 -18.91
CA THR A 726 22.78 8.07 -18.95
C THR A 726 23.58 7.28 -19.99
N PRO A 727 24.06 6.08 -19.66
CA PRO A 727 24.75 5.19 -20.60
C PRO A 727 23.79 4.31 -21.41
N PHE A 728 22.48 4.38 -21.19
CA PHE A 728 21.47 3.50 -21.81
C PHE A 728 21.78 2.00 -21.70
N THR A 729 22.36 1.57 -20.57
CA THR A 729 22.80 0.17 -20.42
C THR A 729 21.66 -0.84 -20.46
N TRP A 730 20.43 -0.41 -20.14
CA TRP A 730 19.18 -1.19 -20.15
C TRP A 730 19.32 -2.64 -19.69
N MET A 731 18.84 -2.90 -18.47
CA MET A 731 18.85 -4.25 -17.90
C MET A 731 17.43 -4.59 -17.47
N GLU A 732 16.89 -5.72 -17.92
CA GLU A 732 15.52 -6.18 -17.62
C GLU A 732 15.26 -6.27 -16.11
N SER A 733 16.34 -6.55 -15.39
CA SER A 733 16.38 -6.59 -13.94
C SER A 733 16.01 -5.24 -13.28
N PHE A 734 16.17 -4.09 -13.97
CA PHE A 734 15.83 -2.75 -13.47
C PHE A 734 14.64 -2.13 -14.19
N THR A 735 14.54 -2.32 -15.50
CA THR A 735 13.46 -1.79 -16.34
C THR A 735 12.95 -2.95 -17.19
N PRO A 736 11.67 -3.35 -17.10
CA PRO A 736 11.08 -4.32 -18.01
C PRO A 736 11.36 -3.94 -19.47
N LYS A 737 11.63 -4.94 -20.31
CA LYS A 737 12.14 -4.69 -21.68
C LYS A 737 11.19 -3.82 -22.49
N GLU A 738 9.90 -4.05 -22.35
CA GLU A 738 8.79 -3.33 -22.95
C GLU A 738 8.73 -1.84 -22.57
N LEU A 739 9.31 -1.45 -21.44
CA LEU A 739 9.41 -0.06 -20.98
C LEU A 739 10.70 0.63 -21.43
N TRP A 740 11.59 -0.05 -22.15
CA TRP A 740 12.75 0.59 -22.76
C TRP A 740 12.27 1.46 -23.90
N PHE A 741 12.57 2.75 -23.84
CA PHE A 741 12.17 3.66 -24.90
C PHE A 741 13.09 3.61 -26.14
N GLY A 742 14.08 2.72 -26.19
CA GLY A 742 14.88 2.44 -27.39
C GLY A 742 15.98 1.41 -27.11
N GLY A 743 16.69 0.96 -28.14
CA GLY A 743 17.78 -0.04 -27.99
C GLY A 743 17.34 -1.51 -27.96
N GLN A 744 16.06 -1.79 -28.23
CA GLN A 744 15.55 -3.15 -28.49
C GLN A 744 15.93 -3.60 -29.91
N LYS A 745 15.98 -4.91 -30.18
CA LYS A 745 16.35 -5.47 -31.50
C LYS A 745 15.44 -4.98 -32.63
N GLU A 746 14.16 -4.78 -32.33
CA GLU A 746 13.13 -4.37 -33.30
C GLU A 746 12.83 -2.86 -33.24
N ALA A 747 13.53 -2.07 -32.41
CA ALA A 747 13.28 -0.64 -32.27
C ALA A 747 13.77 0.14 -33.51
N ALA A 748 12.92 1.05 -34.00
CA ALA A 748 13.25 1.91 -35.13
C ALA A 748 14.26 3.02 -34.78
N LEU A 749 14.39 3.37 -33.50
CA LEU A 749 15.27 4.41 -32.99
C LEU A 749 16.20 3.87 -31.91
N THR A 750 17.41 4.42 -31.85
CA THR A 750 18.32 4.25 -30.71
C THR A 750 17.72 4.87 -29.44
N SER A 751 18.19 4.45 -28.26
CA SER A 751 17.74 5.04 -26.99
C SER A 751 18.01 6.55 -26.91
N GLU A 752 19.11 7.01 -27.51
CA GLU A 752 19.42 8.44 -27.64
C GLU A 752 18.39 9.16 -28.52
N GLU A 753 18.15 8.66 -29.74
CA GLU A 753 17.20 9.28 -30.67
C GLU A 753 15.80 9.36 -30.07
N SER A 754 15.36 8.29 -29.38
CA SER A 754 14.04 8.32 -28.73
C SER A 754 13.98 9.24 -27.53
N LEU A 755 15.07 9.36 -26.73
CA LEU A 755 15.12 10.38 -25.67
C LEU A 755 14.96 11.78 -26.26
N ILE A 756 15.65 12.06 -27.37
CA ILE A 756 15.55 13.35 -28.06
C ILE A 756 14.14 13.59 -28.59
N GLU A 757 13.56 12.61 -29.27
CA GLU A 757 12.20 12.69 -29.81
C GLU A 757 11.18 13.02 -28.72
N ARG A 758 11.26 12.34 -27.57
CA ARG A 758 10.30 12.48 -26.46
C ARG A 758 10.44 13.78 -25.69
N MET A 759 11.65 14.30 -25.56
CA MET A 759 11.91 15.56 -24.85
C MET A 759 11.62 16.79 -25.72
N SER A 760 11.84 16.71 -27.04
CA SER A 760 11.77 17.84 -27.97
C SER A 760 10.47 18.66 -27.99
N PRO A 761 9.26 18.09 -27.73
CA PRO A 761 8.02 18.86 -27.71
C PRO A 761 8.01 19.98 -26.67
N GLU A 762 8.57 19.74 -25.49
CA GLU A 762 8.55 20.68 -24.35
C GLU A 762 9.94 21.25 -24.04
N PHE A 763 11.00 20.65 -24.57
CA PHE A 763 12.38 21.03 -24.31
C PHE A 763 13.19 21.28 -25.59
N GLU A 764 14.14 22.19 -25.50
CA GLU A 764 15.17 22.45 -26.49
C GLU A 764 16.47 21.78 -26.02
N LEU A 765 17.06 20.91 -26.87
CA LEU A 765 18.39 20.34 -26.63
C LEU A 765 19.46 21.40 -26.90
N LEU A 766 20.25 21.74 -25.88
CA LEU A 766 21.28 22.78 -25.95
C LEU A 766 22.70 22.23 -26.18
N GLU A 767 23.03 21.10 -25.55
CA GLU A 767 24.33 20.45 -25.65
C GLU A 767 24.18 18.95 -25.39
N LYS A 768 24.95 18.14 -26.10
CA LYS A 768 25.14 16.72 -25.80
C LYS A 768 26.59 16.31 -26.04
N PHE A 769 27.13 15.45 -25.19
CA PHE A 769 28.50 14.92 -25.30
C PHE A 769 28.67 13.68 -24.41
N ASP A 770 29.76 12.95 -24.61
CA ASP A 770 30.11 11.79 -23.81
C ASP A 770 30.83 12.21 -22.52
N MET A 771 30.26 11.83 -21.37
CA MET A 771 30.83 12.07 -20.05
C MET A 771 31.31 10.74 -19.43
N PRO A 772 32.62 10.60 -19.14
CA PRO A 772 33.12 9.39 -18.50
C PRO A 772 32.73 9.34 -17.01
N LEU A 773 32.36 8.15 -16.55
CA LEU A 773 32.07 7.77 -15.17
C LEU A 773 32.97 6.59 -14.80
N LEU A 774 33.71 6.71 -13.70
CA LEU A 774 34.55 5.65 -13.18
C LEU A 774 34.01 5.20 -11.81
N ILE A 775 33.64 3.93 -11.69
CA ILE A 775 33.25 3.31 -10.41
C ILE A 775 34.36 2.36 -9.98
N ARG A 776 34.84 2.53 -8.75
CA ARG A 776 35.88 1.69 -8.16
C ARG A 776 35.26 0.62 -7.26
N GLU A 777 35.37 -0.65 -7.65
CA GLU A 777 34.94 -1.77 -6.80
C GLU A 777 35.99 -2.09 -5.73
N HIS A 778 37.27 -2.14 -6.12
CA HIS A 778 38.42 -2.22 -5.21
C HIS A 778 39.70 -1.72 -5.91
N GLN A 779 40.86 -1.73 -5.26
CA GLN A 779 42.09 -1.07 -5.76
C GLN A 779 42.57 -1.54 -7.15
N ARG A 780 42.10 -2.70 -7.62
CA ARG A 780 42.51 -3.33 -8.88
C ARG A 780 41.34 -3.64 -9.83
N LYS A 781 40.10 -3.29 -9.48
CA LYS A 781 38.90 -3.56 -10.31
C LYS A 781 38.03 -2.31 -10.40
N TYR A 782 37.76 -1.92 -11.64
CA TYR A 782 37.10 -0.68 -12.01
C TYR A 782 36.06 -0.93 -13.08
N GLN A 783 34.99 -0.15 -13.05
CA GLN A 783 34.01 -0.03 -14.13
C GLN A 783 34.19 1.35 -14.76
N LEU A 784 34.54 1.38 -16.04
CA LEU A 784 34.56 2.61 -16.84
C LEU A 784 33.29 2.63 -17.68
N ILE A 785 32.48 3.67 -17.50
CA ILE A 785 31.19 3.88 -18.16
C ILE A 785 31.28 5.19 -18.94
N THR A 786 30.80 5.20 -20.17
CA THR A 786 30.63 6.44 -20.95
C THR A 786 29.14 6.77 -20.98
N ALA A 787 28.74 7.79 -20.22
CA ALA A 787 27.35 8.24 -20.18
C ALA A 787 27.13 9.36 -21.20
N LEU A 788 26.02 9.31 -21.94
CA LEU A 788 25.58 10.46 -22.72
C LEU A 788 25.11 11.55 -21.76
N ALA A 789 25.84 12.67 -21.71
CA ALA A 789 25.39 13.89 -21.06
C ALA A 789 24.55 14.71 -22.03
N SER A 790 23.39 15.17 -21.60
CA SER A 790 22.48 16.02 -22.39
C SER A 790 21.92 17.15 -21.54
N VAL A 791 21.87 18.34 -22.13
CA VAL A 791 21.44 19.58 -21.48
C VAL A 791 20.24 20.14 -22.21
N TRP A 792 19.15 20.37 -21.48
CA TRP A 792 17.85 20.72 -22.03
C TRP A 792 17.32 21.99 -21.39
N ARG A 793 16.73 22.88 -22.19
CA ARG A 793 16.00 24.03 -21.68
C ARG A 793 14.52 23.85 -21.95
N ARG A 794 13.68 24.05 -20.93
CA ARG A 794 12.23 24.01 -21.10
C ARG A 794 11.77 25.22 -21.92
N ARG A 795 10.92 24.97 -22.93
CA ARG A 795 10.38 25.98 -23.85
C ARG A 795 9.45 26.98 -23.17
#